data_AF-A0A7Y8KD89-F1
#
_entry.id   AF-A0A7Y8KD89-F1
#
_cell.length_a   1.000
_cell.length_b   1.000
_cell.length_c   1.000
_cell.angle_alpha   90.00
_cell.angle_beta   90.00
_cell.angle_gamma   90.00
#
_symmetry.space_group_name_H-M   'P 1'
#
loop_
_entity.id
_entity.type
_entity.pdbx_description
1 polymer ?
#
loop_
_entity_poly.entity_id
_entity_poly.type
_entity_poly.pdbx_seq_one_letter_code
_entity_poly.pdbx_strand_id
1 'polypeptide(L)'
;MTNIEAVKVSPILSSTGADEPPAAGARVSTDKAHDERNTDAQVPDTPETRAVADAQLARPYALALATRSFHTSMGPMDVQVPAQSTLGRWRTQLDDAFKGRGFLSWAKEQGLDSKSLKVDPFAGELTGIVNGKIHTFSLEDNSGWSDISRVLLSIARVIAPKPGQAFSYPWPDGKVPLYTVGRFYAEPIDLSPSQAAAHREKLRAGSAFEFAPVGHASQRSVEALVEQGEALGDDANRHALIAALNAQVDDAEGKIDLNNVMVPIDRRSSLFIKEQRREISVAQMLENKGHRLPGNRAQALGLANALSFDLAHRMPGADGGGVRHIAGLLNKTALRKMKAVVDPWKLKHASPAPDSHAGAGSFIRSLINRPGAPAQKMILDNPSLALDQLIRTPDAQTLGLDIQKRISSAESPTGAIEALTAALLQDLDPNPDKSCFNVAGYNLYQRDNMGASASEIVKRFTTYLETKLGADVAPLAAQLLLSAVAPELKVKNIPPELVFGSYTWTEFSIAVALVEQGDRGGASGNMTFRQIVDYADVQLNILEDEDALASMSINPLRAWGVANKVIKYSPDGQYTPEEVEQSQRVLKKQKRELEWARTELLKPPPTRESEALSEFKRVYPDVDPTKTTLCSVMDSRYIVSPLDVYMTKPFEPDRWKSRDEKELPWTQMKSRFSELDNNIGQTFAEKFEGYKKTQAAGWAIQFKYQASLLSMAEQERISQSTVTFMRVSRPFLGTEETNNLQLYPGRQPRKPTPHELKELEGGQGLLMKVEGGQGAVEYFSYFPALGKIVKEKGVPAEQPNFDDRRYFSPGYEARVPGTYNVFTEFATNNERDSPDVIGEARTPYFSQRNGSLGAAVGDFFTKDYDYLKTKLFGETRIEKNTRANQAVNNFLLSLIPFYDGIKDAIDGNVAGAAFNIGFDFLGFFLPGASAANRALKLGKSAGKVLKRSFFAGVGASVGVTDIVDLPKNFKRGIVALGKDLKTVRKHSDEVLARLKGNYRFYEVTGSYKEGDIVKGFYQVESDGVSRPVVALFKKGAWYAYSTVTNTPFGPQLAQFGVLNALTPSDKP
;
A
#
# COMPACT_ATOMS: atom_id res chain seq x y z
N MET A 1 -71.04 3.40 7.31
CA MET A 1 -72.40 3.88 6.97
C MET A 1 -72.45 5.37 7.30
N THR A 2 -73.15 6.18 6.48
CA THR A 2 -73.67 7.54 6.75
C THR A 2 -72.74 8.62 7.34
N ASN A 3 -72.64 9.85 6.83
CA ASN A 3 -72.83 10.48 5.50
C ASN A 3 -72.23 11.92 5.61
N ILE A 4 -71.61 12.52 4.57
CA ILE A 4 -72.14 13.62 3.71
C ILE A 4 -72.67 14.83 4.53
N GLU A 5 -72.36 16.13 4.30
CA GLU A 5 -71.87 16.93 3.14
C GLU A 5 -70.46 17.56 3.37
N ALA A 6 -69.57 17.87 2.41
CA ALA A 6 -69.65 18.53 1.07
C ALA A 6 -69.56 20.09 1.15
N VAL A 7 -68.49 20.72 0.60
CA VAL A 7 -68.44 21.42 -0.73
C VAL A 7 -68.58 22.97 -0.59
N LYS A 8 -67.96 23.88 -1.37
CA LYS A 8 -66.76 23.94 -2.28
C LYS A 8 -66.63 25.38 -2.85
N VAL A 9 -65.53 25.67 -3.57
CA VAL A 9 -65.33 26.77 -4.56
C VAL A 9 -64.87 28.15 -4.04
N SER A 10 -63.96 28.77 -4.82
CA SER A 10 -63.32 30.11 -4.69
C SER A 10 -64.05 31.13 -5.61
N PRO A 11 -63.35 32.05 -6.33
CA PRO A 11 -62.48 33.18 -5.95
C PRO A 11 -63.17 34.53 -6.30
N ILE A 12 -62.44 35.67 -6.39
CA ILE A 12 -62.54 36.70 -7.48
C ILE A 12 -61.63 37.94 -7.25
N LEU A 13 -60.90 38.34 -8.32
CA LEU A 13 -60.44 39.67 -8.86
C LEU A 13 -60.02 40.83 -7.89
N SER A 14 -59.28 41.88 -8.30
CA SER A 14 -58.97 42.47 -9.63
C SER A 14 -57.52 43.04 -9.70
N SER A 15 -56.80 43.00 -10.83
CA SER A 15 -56.59 44.07 -11.87
C SER A 15 -55.89 45.35 -11.36
N THR A 16 -55.05 46.12 -12.08
CA THR A 16 -54.39 46.14 -13.44
C THR A 16 -53.24 47.19 -13.34
N GLY A 17 -52.31 47.50 -14.27
CA GLY A 17 -51.95 47.22 -15.68
C GLY A 17 -50.87 48.29 -16.07
N ALA A 18 -50.28 48.45 -17.27
CA ALA A 18 -50.14 47.69 -18.53
C ALA A 18 -49.00 48.35 -19.38
N ASP A 19 -48.59 47.74 -20.51
CA ASP A 19 -47.80 48.30 -21.65
C ASP A 19 -46.33 48.77 -21.41
N GLU A 20 -45.36 48.77 -22.35
CA GLU A 20 -45.00 47.88 -23.50
C GLU A 20 -43.48 48.11 -23.88
N PRO A 21 -42.82 47.31 -24.76
CA PRO A 21 -41.36 47.26 -24.99
C PRO A 21 -40.90 48.11 -26.22
N PRO A 22 -39.70 47.97 -26.87
CA PRO A 22 -38.52 47.10 -26.65
C PRO A 22 -37.11 47.74 -26.84
N ALA A 23 -36.03 47.01 -26.54
CA ALA A 23 -34.74 46.98 -27.29
C ALA A 23 -33.77 45.90 -26.74
N ALA A 24 -32.78 45.45 -27.53
CA ALA A 24 -31.86 44.36 -27.16
C ALA A 24 -30.40 44.81 -26.93
N GLY A 25 -29.68 44.11 -26.06
CA GLY A 25 -28.25 44.34 -25.79
C GLY A 25 -27.62 43.28 -24.88
N ALA A 26 -27.12 42.18 -25.45
CA ALA A 26 -26.64 41.04 -24.68
C ALA A 26 -25.19 41.22 -24.16
N ARG A 27 -25.02 41.35 -22.84
CA ARG A 27 -23.79 41.01 -22.11
C ARG A 27 -24.13 40.32 -20.79
N VAL A 28 -23.56 39.13 -20.57
CA VAL A 28 -23.76 38.35 -19.34
C VAL A 28 -22.70 38.77 -18.32
N SER A 29 -23.11 39.59 -17.34
CA SER A 29 -22.32 39.89 -16.14
C SER A 29 -22.87 39.11 -14.96
N THR A 30 -22.40 37.88 -14.75
CA THR A 30 -22.70 37.08 -13.56
C THR A 30 -21.79 37.46 -12.40
N ASP A 31 -21.98 38.66 -11.84
CA ASP A 31 -21.34 39.01 -10.57
C ASP A 31 -22.12 40.08 -9.79
N LYS A 32 -23.06 39.62 -8.94
CA LYS A 32 -23.71 40.32 -7.79
C LYS A 32 -24.88 39.48 -7.26
N ALA A 33 -24.58 38.41 -6.51
CA ALA A 33 -25.61 37.56 -5.89
C ALA A 33 -25.17 36.83 -4.60
N HIS A 34 -24.04 37.20 -3.97
CA HIS A 34 -23.48 36.47 -2.82
C HIS A 34 -22.90 37.31 -1.67
N ASP A 35 -22.96 38.65 -1.72
CA ASP A 35 -22.29 39.52 -0.73
C ASP A 35 -23.25 40.25 0.24
N GLU A 36 -24.54 39.90 0.25
CA GLU A 36 -25.56 40.49 1.14
C GLU A 36 -26.15 39.46 2.14
N ARG A 37 -25.27 38.81 2.92
CA ARG A 37 -25.65 38.11 4.18
C ARG A 37 -24.51 38.12 5.20
N ASN A 38 -24.13 39.30 5.72
CA ASN A 38 -23.22 39.34 6.86
C ASN A 38 -23.33 40.59 7.76
N THR A 39 -24.54 40.96 8.19
CA THR A 39 -24.74 42.03 9.19
C THR A 39 -25.88 41.77 10.19
N ASP A 40 -26.37 40.53 10.32
CA ASP A 40 -27.05 40.13 11.55
C ASP A 40 -26.00 39.91 12.64
N ALA A 41 -26.23 40.46 13.84
CA ALA A 41 -25.32 40.30 14.97
C ALA A 41 -25.31 38.83 15.42
N GLN A 42 -24.25 38.10 15.05
CA GLN A 42 -24.10 36.68 15.34
C GLN A 42 -24.08 36.48 16.86
N VAL A 43 -25.12 35.82 17.40
CA VAL A 43 -25.27 35.59 18.85
C VAL A 43 -24.00 34.93 19.38
N PRO A 44 -23.29 35.57 20.35
CA PRO A 44 -22.03 35.05 20.87
C PRO A 44 -22.18 33.63 21.38
N ASP A 45 -21.23 32.75 21.06
CA ASP A 45 -21.28 31.35 21.47
C ASP A 45 -20.78 31.19 22.90
N THR A 46 -21.71 31.25 23.86
CA THR A 46 -21.41 31.22 25.29
C THR A 46 -22.11 30.04 25.97
N PRO A 47 -21.68 29.62 27.18
CA PRO A 47 -22.36 28.58 27.94
C PRO A 47 -23.84 28.90 28.20
N GLU A 48 -24.18 30.17 28.45
CA GLU A 48 -25.54 30.62 28.77
C GLU A 48 -26.45 30.60 27.55
N THR A 49 -25.97 31.07 26.39
CA THR A 49 -26.71 31.07 25.13
C THR A 49 -26.97 29.64 24.63
N ARG A 50 -25.98 28.74 24.79
CA ARG A 50 -26.16 27.30 24.54
C ARG A 50 -27.17 26.68 25.51
N ALA A 51 -27.09 26.97 26.81
CA ALA A 51 -28.01 26.42 27.80
C ALA A 51 -29.48 26.82 27.53
N VAL A 52 -29.73 28.09 27.17
CA VAL A 52 -31.07 28.56 26.76
C VAL A 52 -31.57 27.81 25.52
N ALA A 53 -30.71 27.59 24.53
CA ALA A 53 -31.08 26.86 23.31
C ALA A 53 -31.23 25.34 23.53
N ASP A 54 -30.51 24.75 24.49
CA ASP A 54 -30.66 23.35 24.90
C ASP A 54 -31.99 23.14 25.67
N ALA A 55 -32.40 24.07 26.53
CA ALA A 55 -33.73 24.06 27.13
C ALA A 55 -34.85 24.19 26.07
N GLN A 56 -34.63 24.98 25.01
CA GLN A 56 -35.55 25.04 23.85
C GLN A 56 -35.62 23.71 23.07
N LEU A 57 -34.55 22.91 23.05
CA LEU A 57 -34.48 21.58 22.44
C LEU A 57 -35.12 20.47 23.29
N ALA A 58 -35.10 20.60 24.62
CA ALA A 58 -35.69 19.59 25.51
C ALA A 58 -37.19 19.38 25.26
N ARG A 59 -37.94 20.43 24.91
CA ARG A 59 -39.39 20.34 24.59
C ARG A 59 -39.72 19.55 23.30
N PRO A 60 -39.12 19.80 22.12
CA PRO A 60 -39.35 18.96 20.94
C PRO A 60 -38.78 17.55 21.09
N TYR A 61 -37.69 17.35 21.86
CA TYR A 61 -37.23 16.00 22.23
C TYR A 61 -38.30 15.24 23.01
N ALA A 62 -38.83 15.87 24.08
CA ALA A 62 -39.89 15.32 24.90
C ALA A 62 -41.15 14.96 24.09
N LEU A 63 -41.57 15.83 23.16
CA LEU A 63 -42.71 15.56 22.29
C LEU A 63 -42.49 14.33 21.38
N ALA A 64 -41.31 14.21 20.75
CA ALA A 64 -40.98 13.06 19.91
C ALA A 64 -40.85 11.76 20.72
N LEU A 65 -40.21 11.80 21.90
CA LEU A 65 -40.10 10.67 22.82
C LEU A 65 -41.49 10.14 23.23
N ALA A 66 -42.39 11.03 23.64
CA ALA A 66 -43.75 10.66 24.01
C ALA A 66 -44.55 10.04 22.85
N THR A 67 -44.36 10.51 21.62
CA THR A 67 -45.02 9.94 20.42
C THR A 67 -44.55 8.51 20.12
N ARG A 68 -43.27 8.19 20.40
CA ARG A 68 -42.67 6.87 20.14
C ARG A 68 -43.24 5.79 21.04
N SER A 69 -43.37 6.06 22.35
CA SER A 69 -43.82 5.08 23.36
C SER A 69 -45.27 4.60 23.19
N PHE A 70 -46.07 5.21 22.32
CA PHE A 70 -47.42 4.73 21.98
C PHE A 70 -47.48 3.97 20.64
N HIS A 71 -46.34 3.60 20.04
CA HIS A 71 -46.23 2.86 18.77
C HIS A 71 -46.95 3.50 17.56
N THR A 72 -47.27 4.79 17.62
CA THR A 72 -48.03 5.51 16.58
C THR A 72 -47.24 5.83 15.30
N SER A 73 -45.94 5.51 15.27
CA SER A 73 -45.08 5.61 14.08
C SER A 73 -44.05 4.48 14.07
N MET A 74 -43.76 3.97 12.87
CA MET A 74 -42.73 2.93 12.64
C MET A 74 -41.41 3.51 12.10
N GLY A 75 -41.34 4.81 11.80
CA GLY A 75 -40.15 5.48 11.29
C GLY A 75 -39.26 6.07 12.40
N PRO A 76 -37.96 6.33 12.13
CA PRO A 76 -37.17 7.21 12.98
C PRO A 76 -37.81 8.59 12.99
N MET A 77 -38.04 9.16 14.17
CA MET A 77 -38.53 10.54 14.30
C MET A 77 -37.36 11.49 14.50
N ASP A 78 -37.32 12.55 13.69
CA ASP A 78 -36.33 13.60 13.82
C ASP A 78 -36.85 14.74 14.71
N VAL A 79 -36.02 15.16 15.64
CA VAL A 79 -36.27 16.25 16.59
C VAL A 79 -35.73 17.55 16.01
N GLN A 80 -36.49 18.63 16.09
CA GLN A 80 -36.02 19.96 15.67
C GLN A 80 -34.92 20.46 16.63
N VAL A 81 -33.74 20.77 16.11
CA VAL A 81 -32.57 21.26 16.87
C VAL A 81 -32.30 22.73 16.54
N PRO A 82 -32.34 23.64 17.54
CA PRO A 82 -31.90 25.03 17.37
C PRO A 82 -30.39 25.09 17.04
N ALA A 83 -29.97 25.88 16.06
CA ALA A 83 -28.55 25.97 15.68
C ALA A 83 -27.62 26.53 16.78
N GLN A 84 -28.18 27.22 17.78
CA GLN A 84 -27.46 27.76 18.94
C GLN A 84 -27.33 26.75 20.11
N SER A 85 -28.07 25.63 20.06
CA SER A 85 -27.97 24.56 21.07
C SER A 85 -26.61 23.88 20.98
N THR A 86 -26.13 23.26 22.06
CA THR A 86 -24.86 22.52 22.08
C THR A 86 -24.82 21.48 20.95
N LEU A 87 -25.87 20.66 20.80
CA LEU A 87 -25.98 19.72 19.69
C LEU A 87 -26.10 20.43 18.33
N GLY A 88 -26.75 21.59 18.26
CA GLY A 88 -26.84 22.41 17.04
C GLY A 88 -25.50 22.92 16.53
N ARG A 89 -24.61 23.35 17.44
CA ARG A 89 -23.23 23.73 17.13
C ARG A 89 -22.42 22.56 16.59
N TRP A 90 -22.39 21.44 17.34
CA TRP A 90 -21.66 20.24 16.94
C TRP A 90 -22.20 19.62 15.64
N ARG A 91 -23.52 19.70 15.40
CA ARG A 91 -24.14 19.35 14.10
C ARG A 91 -23.61 20.24 12.98
N THR A 92 -23.61 21.56 13.13
CA THR A 92 -23.16 22.50 12.09
C THR A 92 -21.72 22.19 11.65
N GLN A 93 -20.86 21.81 12.60
CA GLN A 93 -19.47 21.46 12.35
C GLN A 93 -19.29 20.08 11.70
N LEU A 94 -20.15 19.10 12.04
CA LEU A 94 -20.23 17.82 11.32
C LEU A 94 -20.71 18.03 9.87
N ASP A 95 -21.73 18.87 9.69
CA ASP A 95 -22.28 19.25 8.39
C ASP A 95 -21.18 19.89 7.50
N ASP A 96 -20.28 20.68 8.09
CA ASP A 96 -19.11 21.24 7.40
C ASP A 96 -18.02 20.20 7.09
N ALA A 97 -17.73 19.27 8.01
CA ALA A 97 -16.75 18.21 7.78
C ALA A 97 -17.13 17.32 6.57
N PHE A 98 -18.41 16.97 6.43
CA PHE A 98 -18.93 16.25 5.26
C PHE A 98 -18.98 17.09 3.97
N LYS A 99 -18.93 18.43 4.05
CA LYS A 99 -18.76 19.33 2.89
C LYS A 99 -17.28 19.61 2.57
N GLY A 100 -16.35 19.12 3.39
CA GLY A 100 -14.91 19.33 3.23
C GLY A 100 -14.37 18.79 1.90
N ARG A 101 -13.44 19.53 1.28
CA ARG A 101 -12.83 19.17 -0.03
C ARG A 101 -12.21 17.76 0.00
N GLY A 102 -11.60 17.36 1.12
CA GLY A 102 -11.03 16.02 1.31
C GLY A 102 -12.07 14.93 1.16
N PHE A 103 -13.10 14.95 2.02
CA PHE A 103 -14.21 13.98 2.00
C PHE A 103 -14.91 13.91 0.63
N LEU A 104 -15.28 15.06 0.05
CA LEU A 104 -15.98 15.10 -1.24
C LEU A 104 -15.14 14.56 -2.40
N SER A 105 -13.82 14.80 -2.39
CA SER A 105 -12.91 14.26 -3.40
C SER A 105 -12.75 12.76 -3.24
N TRP A 106 -12.54 12.27 -2.01
CA TRP A 106 -12.42 10.85 -1.68
C TRP A 106 -13.69 10.07 -2.04
N ALA A 107 -14.87 10.54 -1.63
CA ALA A 107 -16.15 9.90 -1.95
C ALA A 107 -16.37 9.78 -3.47
N LYS A 108 -15.98 10.80 -4.23
CA LYS A 108 -16.00 10.79 -5.71
C LYS A 108 -14.98 9.82 -6.31
N GLU A 109 -13.79 9.67 -5.73
CA GLU A 109 -12.80 8.67 -6.17
C GLU A 109 -13.31 7.23 -5.97
N GLN A 110 -13.94 6.95 -4.82
CA GLN A 110 -14.54 5.65 -4.50
C GLN A 110 -15.82 5.33 -5.30
N GLY A 111 -16.58 6.35 -5.72
CA GLY A 111 -17.92 6.15 -6.31
C GLY A 111 -19.00 5.90 -5.25
N LEU A 112 -18.88 6.58 -4.10
CA LEU A 112 -19.77 6.53 -2.96
C LEU A 112 -20.96 7.50 -3.12
N ASP A 113 -22.19 7.03 -2.93
CA ASP A 113 -23.36 7.89 -2.78
C ASP A 113 -23.40 8.49 -1.35
N SER A 114 -23.16 9.80 -1.25
CA SER A 114 -23.15 10.54 0.01
C SER A 114 -24.53 10.86 0.59
N LYS A 115 -25.64 10.51 -0.10
CA LYS A 115 -27.01 10.78 0.36
C LYS A 115 -27.50 9.88 1.49
N SER A 116 -26.88 8.71 1.68
CA SER A 116 -27.31 7.71 2.66
C SER A 116 -26.11 6.94 3.20
N LEU A 117 -25.41 7.57 4.15
CA LEU A 117 -24.28 7.01 4.86
C LEU A 117 -24.72 6.53 6.26
N LYS A 118 -23.92 5.64 6.85
CA LYS A 118 -23.96 5.30 8.28
C LYS A 118 -22.55 5.45 8.83
N VAL A 119 -22.39 6.28 9.85
CA VAL A 119 -21.12 6.50 10.56
C VAL A 119 -21.13 5.66 11.83
N ASP A 120 -20.06 4.91 12.12
CA ASP A 120 -19.76 4.44 13.47
C ASP A 120 -18.51 5.17 13.98
N PRO A 121 -18.67 6.24 14.81
CA PRO A 121 -17.53 7.01 15.28
C PRO A 121 -16.64 6.23 16.24
N PHE A 122 -17.16 5.21 16.93
CA PHE A 122 -16.38 4.41 17.86
C PHE A 122 -15.44 3.48 17.07
N ALA A 123 -16.00 2.66 16.18
CA ALA A 123 -15.24 1.76 15.31
C ALA A 123 -14.39 2.49 14.25
N GLY A 124 -14.72 3.76 13.95
CA GLY A 124 -14.06 4.53 12.90
C GLY A 124 -14.51 4.12 11.50
N GLU A 125 -15.74 3.61 11.35
CA GLU A 125 -16.27 3.05 10.10
C GLU A 125 -17.24 4.01 9.39
N LEU A 126 -17.30 3.91 8.07
CA LEU A 126 -18.32 4.53 7.23
C LEU A 126 -18.95 3.49 6.29
N THR A 127 -20.22 3.16 6.48
CA THR A 127 -20.99 2.35 5.52
C THR A 127 -21.76 3.24 4.56
N GLY A 128 -21.79 2.89 3.28
CA GLY A 128 -22.61 3.55 2.27
C GLY A 128 -22.77 2.72 1.00
N ILE A 129 -23.34 3.30 -0.05
CA ILE A 129 -23.55 2.63 -1.34
C ILE A 129 -22.43 3.01 -2.30
N VAL A 130 -21.66 2.02 -2.75
CA VAL A 130 -20.57 2.14 -3.74
C VAL A 130 -20.97 1.37 -4.99
N ASN A 131 -21.11 2.06 -6.13
CA ASN A 131 -21.48 1.47 -7.42
C ASN A 131 -22.71 0.52 -7.35
N GLY A 132 -23.71 0.85 -6.53
CA GLY A 132 -24.94 0.08 -6.35
C GLY A 132 -24.87 -1.08 -5.33
N LYS A 133 -23.74 -1.27 -4.62
CA LYS A 133 -23.61 -2.26 -3.54
C LYS A 133 -23.30 -1.58 -2.21
N ILE A 134 -23.75 -2.15 -1.10
CA ILE A 134 -23.36 -1.68 0.24
C ILE A 134 -21.88 -2.03 0.46
N HIS A 135 -21.11 -1.07 0.97
CA HIS A 135 -19.71 -1.22 1.33
C HIS A 135 -19.44 -0.48 2.65
N THR A 136 -18.58 -1.04 3.49
CA THR A 136 -18.09 -0.40 4.73
C THR A 136 -16.61 -0.12 4.58
N PHE A 137 -16.24 1.15 4.72
CA PHE A 137 -14.86 1.60 4.85
C PHE A 137 -14.45 1.59 6.32
N SER A 138 -13.21 1.21 6.61
CA SER A 138 -12.63 1.19 7.95
C SER A 138 -11.22 1.80 7.97
N LEU A 139 -10.70 2.14 9.15
CA LEU A 139 -9.36 2.71 9.26
C LEU A 139 -8.25 1.73 8.81
N GLU A 140 -8.55 0.44 8.80
CA GLU A 140 -7.62 -0.66 8.46
C GLU A 140 -7.66 -1.07 6.98
N ASP A 141 -8.48 -0.41 6.15
CA ASP A 141 -8.59 -0.73 4.72
C ASP A 141 -7.61 0.07 3.83
N ASN A 142 -7.70 -0.16 2.51
CA ASN A 142 -6.86 0.49 1.50
C ASN A 142 -7.63 1.53 0.66
N SER A 143 -8.76 2.05 1.17
CA SER A 143 -9.60 3.05 0.50
C SER A 143 -9.11 4.49 0.70
N GLY A 144 -8.21 4.74 1.64
CA GLY A 144 -7.83 6.07 2.09
C GLY A 144 -8.82 6.71 3.07
N TRP A 145 -9.80 5.97 3.59
CA TRP A 145 -10.69 6.47 4.65
C TRP A 145 -9.92 6.91 5.91
N SER A 146 -8.88 6.17 6.32
CA SER A 146 -7.98 6.57 7.42
C SER A 146 -7.14 7.82 7.13
N ASP A 147 -7.09 8.31 5.90
CA ASP A 147 -6.27 9.46 5.49
C ASP A 147 -7.06 10.80 5.45
N ILE A 148 -8.39 10.72 5.44
CA ILE A 148 -9.32 11.86 5.35
C ILE A 148 -10.34 11.94 6.49
N SER A 149 -10.47 10.90 7.31
CA SER A 149 -11.56 10.80 8.30
C SER A 149 -11.27 11.41 9.67
N ARG A 150 -10.02 11.80 10.00
CA ARG A 150 -9.61 12.10 11.39
C ARG A 150 -10.45 13.19 12.05
N VAL A 151 -10.60 14.36 11.41
CA VAL A 151 -11.38 15.47 12.00
C VAL A 151 -12.88 15.19 11.97
N LEU A 152 -13.38 14.51 10.92
CA LEU A 152 -14.77 14.08 10.82
C LEU A 152 -15.14 13.11 11.97
N LEU A 153 -14.27 12.14 12.24
CA LEU A 153 -14.47 11.16 13.32
C LEU A 153 -14.28 11.77 14.71
N SER A 154 -13.40 12.74 14.92
CA SER A 154 -13.30 13.42 16.23
C SER A 154 -14.56 14.23 16.54
N ILE A 155 -15.07 15.00 15.58
CA ILE A 155 -16.37 15.70 15.69
C ILE A 155 -17.51 14.69 15.94
N ALA A 156 -17.57 13.60 15.17
CA ALA A 156 -18.62 12.60 15.30
C ALA A 156 -18.55 11.82 16.64
N ARG A 157 -17.36 11.61 17.20
CA ARG A 157 -17.16 11.02 18.54
C ARG A 157 -17.69 11.93 19.66
N VAL A 158 -17.60 13.25 19.54
CA VAL A 158 -18.20 14.16 20.54
C VAL A 158 -19.73 14.01 20.58
N ILE A 159 -20.35 13.70 19.44
CA ILE A 159 -21.80 13.44 19.34
C ILE A 159 -22.14 12.03 19.88
N ALA A 160 -21.42 11.01 19.42
CA ALA A 160 -21.69 9.60 19.70
C ALA A 160 -20.41 8.84 20.15
N PRO A 161 -19.95 9.02 21.41
CA PRO A 161 -18.66 8.51 21.87
C PRO A 161 -18.61 7.02 22.22
N LYS A 162 -19.76 6.32 22.34
CA LYS A 162 -19.81 4.95 22.92
C LYS A 162 -20.04 3.87 21.86
N PRO A 163 -19.62 2.61 22.10
CA PRO A 163 -19.91 1.47 21.21
C PRO A 163 -21.40 1.36 20.85
N GLY A 164 -21.70 1.00 19.61
CA GLY A 164 -23.08 0.84 19.12
C GLY A 164 -23.87 2.14 18.97
N GLN A 165 -23.24 3.31 19.12
CA GLN A 165 -23.89 4.60 18.93
C GLN A 165 -23.92 5.10 17.47
N ALA A 166 -23.55 4.25 16.51
CA ALA A 166 -23.63 4.55 15.08
C ALA A 166 -24.96 5.18 14.64
N PHE A 167 -24.88 6.08 13.65
CA PHE A 167 -26.01 6.85 13.16
C PHE A 167 -25.98 7.00 11.62
N SER A 168 -27.16 7.08 11.00
CA SER A 168 -27.30 7.45 9.59
C SER A 168 -27.03 8.95 9.39
N TYR A 169 -26.49 9.34 8.24
CA TYR A 169 -26.14 10.72 7.89
C TYR A 169 -26.16 10.90 6.35
N PRO A 170 -26.47 12.07 5.75
CA PRO A 170 -26.88 13.35 6.38
C PRO A 170 -28.23 13.29 7.09
N TRP A 171 -28.43 14.20 8.05
CA TRP A 171 -29.72 14.42 8.69
C TRP A 171 -30.51 15.55 7.98
N PRO A 172 -31.85 15.51 7.98
CA PRO A 172 -32.67 16.60 7.44
C PRO A 172 -32.30 17.97 8.04
N ASP A 173 -32.49 19.04 7.27
CA ASP A 173 -32.11 20.40 7.68
C ASP A 173 -32.78 20.81 9.00
N GLY A 174 -31.95 21.21 9.97
CA GLY A 174 -32.39 21.62 11.30
C GLY A 174 -32.96 20.50 12.19
N LYS A 175 -32.97 19.22 11.75
CA LYS A 175 -33.51 18.11 12.55
C LYS A 175 -32.50 16.98 12.76
N VAL A 176 -32.55 16.32 13.91
CA VAL A 176 -31.63 15.23 14.28
C VAL A 176 -32.43 14.03 14.81
N PRO A 177 -32.13 12.78 14.43
CA PRO A 177 -32.86 11.60 14.88
C PRO A 177 -32.95 11.48 16.41
N LEU A 178 -34.13 11.13 16.93
CA LEU A 178 -34.44 11.01 18.36
C LEU A 178 -33.38 10.24 19.15
N TYR A 179 -32.92 9.09 18.62
CA TYR A 179 -31.89 8.27 19.26
C TYR A 179 -30.57 9.01 19.44
N THR A 180 -30.17 9.85 18.47
CA THR A 180 -28.94 10.65 18.56
C THR A 180 -29.09 11.77 19.60
N VAL A 181 -30.24 12.45 19.65
CA VAL A 181 -30.50 13.49 20.66
C VAL A 181 -30.48 12.90 22.08
N GLY A 182 -31.18 11.78 22.32
CA GLY A 182 -31.19 11.10 23.61
C GLY A 182 -29.79 10.61 24.01
N ARG A 183 -29.05 9.98 23.08
CA ARG A 183 -27.64 9.59 23.29
C ARG A 183 -26.73 10.77 23.60
N PHE A 184 -26.98 11.94 23.01
CA PHE A 184 -26.20 13.15 23.26
C PHE A 184 -26.42 13.66 24.68
N TYR A 185 -27.67 13.95 25.07
CA TYR A 185 -28.00 14.51 26.39
C TYR A 185 -28.09 13.44 27.51
N ALA A 186 -27.75 12.18 27.21
CA ALA A 186 -27.85 11.03 28.11
C ALA A 186 -29.26 10.70 28.65
N GLU A 187 -30.29 11.17 27.95
CA GLU A 187 -31.71 10.96 28.28
C GLU A 187 -32.19 9.55 27.89
N PRO A 188 -33.20 8.99 28.58
CA PRO A 188 -33.82 7.74 28.18
C PRO A 188 -34.53 7.88 26.83
N ILE A 189 -34.32 6.89 25.97
CA ILE A 189 -34.85 6.87 24.59
C ILE A 189 -36.10 5.98 24.50
N ASP A 190 -36.21 4.98 25.39
CA ASP A 190 -37.34 4.10 25.58
C ASP A 190 -37.94 4.38 26.97
N LEU A 191 -39.23 4.76 27.02
CA LEU A 191 -39.98 4.92 28.26
C LEU A 191 -40.93 3.73 28.47
N SER A 192 -41.04 3.26 29.72
CA SER A 192 -42.10 2.33 30.11
C SER A 192 -43.51 2.95 29.93
N PRO A 193 -44.59 2.16 29.87
CA PRO A 193 -45.95 2.71 29.74
C PRO A 193 -46.34 3.70 30.84
N SER A 194 -45.89 3.48 32.08
CA SER A 194 -46.14 4.40 33.21
C SER A 194 -45.29 5.67 33.13
N GLN A 195 -44.03 5.56 32.70
CA GLN A 195 -43.18 6.73 32.42
C GLN A 195 -43.75 7.56 31.27
N ALA A 196 -44.18 6.94 30.17
CA ALA A 196 -44.79 7.61 29.02
C ALA A 196 -46.11 8.33 29.39
N ALA A 197 -46.93 7.74 30.27
CA ALA A 197 -48.14 8.38 30.79
C ALA A 197 -47.80 9.63 31.64
N ALA A 198 -46.91 9.50 32.63
CA ALA A 198 -46.49 10.63 33.47
C ALA A 198 -45.81 11.75 32.66
N HIS A 199 -45.03 11.37 31.63
CA HIS A 199 -44.37 12.29 30.71
C HIS A 199 -45.37 13.04 29.82
N ARG A 200 -46.47 12.39 29.40
CA ARG A 200 -47.59 13.05 28.69
C ARG A 200 -48.31 14.05 29.58
N GLU A 201 -48.51 13.78 30.87
CA GLU A 201 -49.12 14.76 31.77
C GLU A 201 -48.22 15.98 32.02
N LYS A 202 -46.89 15.82 32.13
CA LYS A 202 -45.96 16.96 32.14
C LYS A 202 -46.04 17.80 30.86
N LEU A 203 -46.14 17.17 29.69
CA LEU A 203 -46.34 17.87 28.41
C LEU A 203 -47.69 18.62 28.36
N ARG A 204 -48.76 18.02 28.88
CA ARG A 204 -50.10 18.65 28.98
C ARG A 204 -50.13 19.83 29.95
N ALA A 205 -49.46 19.71 31.09
CA ALA A 205 -49.33 20.76 32.10
C ALA A 205 -48.38 21.90 31.70
N GLY A 206 -47.80 21.86 30.49
CA GLY A 206 -46.88 22.89 30.01
C GLY A 206 -45.58 23.00 30.82
N SER A 207 -45.18 21.91 31.51
CA SER A 207 -43.98 21.91 32.35
C SER A 207 -42.72 22.24 31.55
N ALA A 208 -41.75 22.88 32.19
CA ALA A 208 -40.40 22.98 31.66
C ALA A 208 -39.77 21.58 31.52
N PHE A 209 -38.94 21.42 30.49
CA PHE A 209 -38.09 20.27 30.27
C PHE A 209 -36.66 20.79 30.18
N GLU A 210 -35.75 20.13 30.90
CA GLU A 210 -34.32 20.46 30.94
C GLU A 210 -33.55 19.14 30.84
N PHE A 211 -32.37 19.18 30.23
CA PHE A 211 -31.50 18.02 30.09
C PHE A 211 -30.63 17.82 31.32
N ALA A 212 -30.39 16.58 31.72
CA ALA A 212 -29.49 16.30 32.84
C ALA A 212 -28.03 16.71 32.54
N PRO A 213 -27.25 17.16 33.55
CA PRO A 213 -25.82 17.42 33.38
C PRO A 213 -25.05 16.19 32.90
N VAL A 214 -24.47 16.26 31.70
CA VAL A 214 -23.78 15.13 31.06
C VAL A 214 -22.32 14.99 31.47
N GLY A 215 -21.87 13.76 31.74
CA GLY A 215 -20.47 13.45 32.06
C GLY A 215 -19.44 13.74 30.95
N HIS A 216 -19.88 14.17 29.76
CA HIS A 216 -19.06 14.60 28.63
C HIS A 216 -19.05 16.14 28.44
N ALA A 217 -19.47 16.92 29.44
CA ALA A 217 -19.64 18.38 29.30
C ALA A 217 -18.37 19.13 28.86
N SER A 218 -17.20 18.77 29.39
CA SER A 218 -15.91 19.37 29.00
C SER A 218 -15.54 19.11 27.54
N GLN A 219 -15.84 17.90 27.03
CA GLN A 219 -15.63 17.53 25.62
C GLN A 219 -16.59 18.24 24.65
N ARG A 220 -17.54 19.03 25.17
CA ARG A 220 -18.60 19.71 24.42
C ARG A 220 -18.66 21.22 24.69
N SER A 221 -17.64 21.77 25.36
CA SER A 221 -17.58 23.17 25.76
C SER A 221 -17.46 24.15 24.57
N VAL A 222 -17.31 25.44 24.85
CA VAL A 222 -17.05 26.44 23.78
C VAL A 222 -15.65 26.23 23.22
N GLU A 223 -14.67 26.05 24.10
CA GLU A 223 -13.25 25.85 23.81
C GLU A 223 -13.04 24.58 22.99
N ALA A 224 -13.68 23.46 23.37
CA ALA A 224 -13.60 22.20 22.63
C ALA A 224 -14.19 22.31 21.21
N LEU A 225 -15.25 23.11 21.01
CA LEU A 225 -15.80 23.38 19.67
C LEU A 225 -14.81 24.19 18.83
N VAL A 226 -14.19 25.22 19.42
CA VAL A 226 -13.19 26.07 18.77
C VAL A 226 -11.95 25.27 18.37
N GLU A 227 -11.40 24.43 19.26
CA GLU A 227 -10.26 23.56 18.98
C GLU A 227 -10.53 22.59 17.81
N GLN A 228 -11.69 21.93 17.81
CA GLN A 228 -12.10 21.09 16.68
C GLN A 228 -12.38 21.92 15.42
N GLY A 229 -12.72 23.20 15.56
CA GLY A 229 -12.95 24.13 14.46
C GLY A 229 -11.63 24.52 13.79
N GLU A 230 -10.60 24.79 14.60
CA GLU A 230 -9.23 25.03 14.17
C GLU A 230 -8.66 23.81 13.44
N ALA A 231 -8.85 22.60 14.00
CA ALA A 231 -8.47 21.35 13.35
C ALA A 231 -9.16 21.14 11.99
N LEU A 232 -10.43 21.52 11.86
CA LEU A 232 -11.19 21.44 10.60
C LEU A 232 -10.70 22.49 9.58
N GLY A 233 -10.33 23.69 10.03
CA GLY A 233 -9.70 24.69 9.18
C GLY A 233 -8.31 24.28 8.70
N ASP A 234 -7.50 23.66 9.56
CA ASP A 234 -6.16 23.16 9.23
C ASP A 234 -6.18 21.98 8.27
N ASP A 235 -7.20 21.11 8.35
CA ASP A 235 -7.42 20.03 7.38
C ASP A 235 -8.01 20.55 6.05
N ALA A 236 -8.90 21.54 6.07
CA ALA A 236 -9.34 22.24 4.86
C ALA A 236 -8.15 22.91 4.14
N ASN A 237 -7.26 23.56 4.89
CA ASN A 237 -5.99 24.11 4.40
C ASN A 237 -5.07 23.02 3.82
N ARG A 238 -4.90 21.87 4.50
CA ARG A 238 -4.15 20.70 4.01
C ARG A 238 -4.70 20.22 2.67
N HIS A 239 -6.02 20.07 2.53
CA HIS A 239 -6.65 19.64 1.29
C HIS A 239 -6.65 20.71 0.18
N ALA A 240 -6.61 22.00 0.51
CA ALA A 240 -6.37 23.07 -0.46
C ALA A 240 -4.94 22.98 -1.04
N LEU A 241 -3.93 22.81 -0.18
CA LEU A 241 -2.52 22.64 -0.53
C LEU A 241 -2.28 21.38 -1.41
N ILE A 242 -2.82 20.24 -1.02
CA ILE A 242 -2.73 18.98 -1.79
C ILE A 242 -3.37 19.14 -3.17
N ALA A 243 -4.52 19.81 -3.27
CA ALA A 243 -5.17 20.06 -4.55
C ALA A 243 -4.35 21.00 -5.45
N ALA A 244 -3.71 22.03 -4.89
CA ALA A 244 -2.86 22.95 -5.64
C ALA A 244 -1.57 22.28 -6.15
N LEU A 245 -0.94 21.41 -5.35
CA LEU A 245 0.23 20.64 -5.76
C LEU A 245 -0.11 19.60 -6.85
N ASN A 246 -1.25 18.91 -6.74
CA ASN A 246 -1.74 18.00 -7.78
C ASN A 246 -2.09 18.69 -9.12
N ALA A 247 -2.41 19.99 -9.08
CA ALA A 247 -2.77 20.79 -10.25
C ALA A 247 -1.55 21.32 -11.04
N GLN A 248 -0.33 21.12 -10.55
CA GLN A 248 0.87 21.65 -11.19
C GLN A 248 1.15 21.02 -12.56
N VAL A 249 1.71 21.84 -13.45
CA VAL A 249 2.15 21.48 -14.80
C VAL A 249 3.51 22.12 -15.03
N ASP A 250 4.45 21.36 -15.58
CA ASP A 250 5.79 21.86 -15.85
C ASP A 250 5.77 22.95 -16.95
N ASP A 251 6.64 23.95 -16.80
CA ASP A 251 6.89 24.97 -17.82
C ASP A 251 7.76 24.42 -18.98
N ALA A 252 8.16 25.30 -19.90
CA ALA A 252 9.01 24.95 -21.04
C ALA A 252 10.44 24.50 -20.66
N GLU A 253 10.86 24.72 -19.40
CA GLU A 253 12.17 24.34 -18.86
C GLU A 253 12.08 23.11 -17.94
N GLY A 254 10.88 22.55 -17.73
CA GLY A 254 10.65 21.40 -16.85
C GLY A 254 10.49 21.76 -15.37
N LYS A 255 10.11 23.01 -15.06
CA LYS A 255 10.03 23.55 -13.69
C LYS A 255 8.60 23.96 -13.32
N ILE A 256 8.38 24.26 -12.04
CA ILE A 256 7.15 24.88 -11.52
C ILE A 256 7.48 26.07 -10.62
N ASP A 257 6.62 27.09 -10.59
CA ASP A 257 6.71 28.22 -9.66
C ASP A 257 5.53 28.22 -8.69
N LEU A 258 5.83 27.96 -7.41
CA LEU A 258 4.84 27.88 -6.32
C LEU A 258 4.63 29.21 -5.58
N ASN A 259 5.38 30.26 -5.93
CA ASN A 259 5.25 31.58 -5.32
C ASN A 259 3.99 32.30 -5.81
N ASN A 260 3.62 32.11 -7.08
CA ASN A 260 2.43 32.69 -7.70
C ASN A 260 1.17 31.81 -7.58
N VAL A 261 1.29 30.58 -7.05
CA VAL A 261 0.14 29.68 -6.82
C VAL A 261 -0.49 30.00 -5.47
N MET A 262 -1.52 30.85 -5.46
CA MET A 262 -2.26 31.21 -4.25
C MET A 262 -3.29 30.14 -3.86
N VAL A 263 -3.44 29.90 -2.56
CA VAL A 263 -4.48 29.06 -1.97
C VAL A 263 -5.23 29.80 -0.85
N PRO A 264 -6.55 29.62 -0.72
CA PRO A 264 -7.33 30.23 0.35
C PRO A 264 -7.02 29.58 1.71
N ILE A 265 -7.10 30.39 2.76
CA ILE A 265 -6.96 29.97 4.16
C ILE A 265 -8.35 29.92 4.81
N ASP A 266 -8.74 28.79 5.40
CA ASP A 266 -9.98 28.66 6.17
C ASP A 266 -9.92 29.56 7.42
N ARG A 267 -10.97 30.37 7.66
CA ARG A 267 -11.00 31.37 8.75
C ARG A 267 -10.89 30.79 10.15
N ARG A 268 -11.12 29.48 10.33
CA ARG A 268 -10.98 28.79 11.63
C ARG A 268 -9.54 28.37 11.91
N SER A 269 -8.72 28.23 10.86
CA SER A 269 -7.41 27.58 10.93
C SER A 269 -6.37 28.31 11.79
N SER A 270 -5.41 27.56 12.32
CA SER A 270 -4.28 28.07 13.11
C SER A 270 -3.48 29.13 12.33
N LEU A 271 -3.32 28.88 11.03
CA LEU A 271 -2.66 29.78 10.08
C LEU A 271 -3.42 31.09 9.88
N PHE A 272 -4.77 31.06 9.82
CA PHE A 272 -5.57 32.27 9.73
C PHE A 272 -5.50 33.10 11.01
N ILE A 273 -5.62 32.44 12.18
CA ILE A 273 -5.56 33.10 13.49
C ILE A 273 -4.21 33.83 13.67
N LYS A 274 -3.10 33.21 13.24
CA LYS A 274 -1.74 33.76 13.33
C LYS A 274 -1.44 34.87 12.30
N GLU A 275 -1.75 34.66 11.02
CA GLU A 275 -1.32 35.56 9.93
C GLU A 275 -2.38 36.61 9.55
N GLN A 276 -3.66 36.35 9.86
CA GLN A 276 -4.86 37.10 9.45
C GLN A 276 -4.98 37.39 7.94
N ARG A 277 -4.31 36.58 7.11
CA ARG A 277 -4.41 36.62 5.65
C ARG A 277 -5.54 35.71 5.16
N ARG A 278 -6.24 36.11 4.10
CA ARG A 278 -7.27 35.29 3.45
C ARG A 278 -6.69 34.22 2.52
N GLU A 279 -5.49 34.45 2.01
CA GLU A 279 -4.79 33.58 1.05
C GLU A 279 -3.28 33.57 1.33
N ILE A 280 -2.58 32.54 0.87
CA ILE A 280 -1.12 32.37 0.96
C ILE A 280 -0.61 31.65 -0.29
N SER A 281 0.66 31.86 -0.67
CA SER A 281 1.26 31.08 -1.74
C SER A 281 1.57 29.64 -1.28
N VAL A 282 1.50 28.68 -2.21
CA VAL A 282 1.88 27.28 -1.92
C VAL A 282 3.32 27.21 -1.42
N ALA A 283 4.23 28.05 -1.95
CA ALA A 283 5.61 28.16 -1.46
C ALA A 283 5.67 28.52 0.04
N GLN A 284 5.12 29.69 0.42
CA GLN A 284 5.17 30.15 1.81
C GLN A 284 4.42 29.18 2.76
N MET A 285 3.38 28.51 2.27
CA MET A 285 2.63 27.51 3.05
C MET A 285 3.42 26.21 3.30
N LEU A 286 4.28 25.79 2.36
CA LEU A 286 5.19 24.66 2.53
C LEU A 286 6.35 25.01 3.46
N GLU A 287 6.94 26.19 3.30
CA GLU A 287 8.02 26.71 4.16
C GLU A 287 7.58 26.86 5.62
N ASN A 288 6.36 27.40 5.85
CA ASN A 288 5.75 27.49 7.18
C ASN A 288 5.59 26.11 7.84
N LYS A 289 5.45 25.03 7.06
CA LYS A 289 5.36 23.64 7.53
C LYS A 289 6.71 22.92 7.58
N GLY A 290 7.79 23.55 7.13
CA GLY A 290 9.14 22.99 7.08
C GLY A 290 9.39 22.00 5.94
N HIS A 291 8.65 22.10 4.84
CA HIS A 291 8.90 21.30 3.63
C HIS A 291 9.83 22.03 2.65
N ARG A 292 10.66 21.30 1.91
CA ARG A 292 11.35 21.81 0.72
C ARG A 292 10.32 22.09 -0.39
N LEU A 293 10.60 23.10 -1.22
CA LEU A 293 9.79 23.40 -2.39
C LEU A 293 10.13 22.38 -3.51
N PRO A 294 9.16 21.66 -4.07
CA PRO A 294 9.39 20.80 -5.22
C PRO A 294 9.66 21.66 -6.46
N GLY A 295 10.73 21.34 -7.21
CA GLY A 295 11.17 22.11 -8.38
C GLY A 295 10.45 21.74 -9.68
N ASN A 296 9.76 20.60 -9.72
CA ASN A 296 8.99 20.12 -10.88
C ASN A 296 7.69 19.41 -10.46
N ARG A 297 6.84 19.11 -11.44
CA ARG A 297 5.53 18.46 -11.26
C ARG A 297 5.62 17.06 -10.64
N ALA A 298 6.66 16.28 -10.93
CA ALA A 298 6.82 14.94 -10.38
C ALA A 298 7.08 15.00 -8.87
N GLN A 299 7.97 15.90 -8.44
CA GLN A 299 8.21 16.19 -7.02
C GLN A 299 6.97 16.78 -6.34
N ALA A 300 6.20 17.66 -7.01
CA ALA A 300 4.96 18.21 -6.46
C ALA A 300 3.87 17.16 -6.26
N LEU A 301 3.73 16.21 -7.20
CA LEU A 301 2.83 15.07 -7.08
C LEU A 301 3.27 14.12 -5.96
N GLY A 302 4.57 13.85 -5.83
CA GLY A 302 5.14 13.09 -4.70
C GLY A 302 4.81 13.74 -3.35
N LEU A 303 5.03 15.05 -3.23
CA LEU A 303 4.73 15.81 -2.01
C LEU A 303 3.21 15.91 -1.73
N ALA A 304 2.37 16.04 -2.77
CA ALA A 304 0.91 16.01 -2.63
C ALA A 304 0.43 14.66 -2.06
N ASN A 305 0.97 13.55 -2.56
CA ASN A 305 0.69 12.22 -2.02
C ASN A 305 1.22 12.09 -0.58
N ALA A 306 2.42 12.62 -0.28
CA ALA A 306 3.02 12.56 1.06
C ALA A 306 2.20 13.31 2.11
N LEU A 307 1.66 14.48 1.75
CA LEU A 307 0.75 15.26 2.59
C LEU A 307 -0.66 14.63 2.70
N SER A 308 -1.03 13.79 1.74
CA SER A 308 -2.32 13.06 1.77
C SER A 308 -2.34 11.94 2.80
N PHE A 309 -1.19 11.39 3.19
CA PHE A 309 -1.13 10.30 4.16
C PHE A 309 -1.26 10.80 5.61
N ASP A 310 -2.20 10.28 6.40
CA ASP A 310 -2.36 10.63 7.82
C ASP A 310 -1.92 9.47 8.74
N LEU A 311 -0.73 9.60 9.33
CA LEU A 311 -0.22 8.63 10.30
C LEU A 311 -0.95 8.67 11.65
N ALA A 312 -1.67 9.74 12.00
CA ALA A 312 -2.17 9.92 13.37
C ALA A 312 -3.22 8.88 13.81
N HIS A 313 -4.04 8.36 12.89
CA HIS A 313 -4.93 7.21 13.15
C HIS A 313 -4.21 5.86 13.25
N ARG A 314 -2.97 5.78 12.76
CA ARG A 314 -2.12 4.58 12.79
C ARG A 314 -1.17 4.58 13.99
N MET A 315 -0.96 5.74 14.62
CA MET A 315 -0.21 5.85 15.88
C MET A 315 -0.96 5.13 17.03
N PRO A 316 -0.22 4.45 17.93
CA PRO A 316 -0.79 3.93 19.18
C PRO A 316 -1.49 4.99 20.03
N GLY A 317 -2.68 4.66 20.55
CA GLY A 317 -3.56 5.59 21.26
C GLY A 317 -3.94 5.17 22.68
N ALA A 318 -4.59 6.10 23.39
CA ALA A 318 -5.21 5.90 24.71
C ALA A 318 -6.03 4.59 24.77
N ASP A 319 -7.05 4.54 23.93
CA ASP A 319 -8.13 3.54 24.00
C ASP A 319 -7.90 2.28 23.15
N GLY A 320 -6.76 2.19 22.45
CA GLY A 320 -6.35 1.01 21.68
C GLY A 320 -5.21 1.26 20.68
N GLY A 321 -4.84 0.23 19.93
CA GLY A 321 -3.94 0.33 18.78
C GLY A 321 -2.46 0.09 19.08
N GLY A 322 -2.12 -0.84 19.98
CA GLY A 322 -0.74 -1.15 20.33
C GLY A 322 -0.10 -0.08 21.21
N VAL A 323 1.23 0.06 21.13
CA VAL A 323 2.04 0.97 21.98
C VAL A 323 3.30 1.44 21.24
N ARG A 324 3.75 2.68 21.51
CA ARG A 324 5.08 3.17 21.11
C ARG A 324 6.16 2.55 22.01
N HIS A 325 7.19 1.93 21.42
CA HIS A 325 8.27 1.32 22.19
C HIS A 325 9.34 2.34 22.61
N ILE A 326 9.42 2.64 23.91
CA ILE A 326 10.39 3.59 24.48
C ILE A 326 11.65 2.92 25.08
N ALA A 327 11.82 1.61 24.91
CA ALA A 327 12.90 0.84 25.53
C ALA A 327 14.30 1.37 25.14
N GLY A 328 14.52 1.68 23.85
CA GLY A 328 15.75 2.28 23.33
C GLY A 328 16.04 3.73 23.76
N LEU A 329 15.25 4.29 24.69
CA LEU A 329 15.52 5.57 25.36
C LEU A 329 15.92 5.38 26.85
N LEU A 330 15.82 4.17 27.40
CA LEU A 330 16.04 3.91 28.83
C LEU A 330 17.53 3.75 29.17
N ASN A 331 18.13 4.81 29.72
CA ASN A 331 19.49 4.72 30.26
C ASN A 331 19.59 3.78 31.50
N LYS A 332 20.83 3.43 31.87
CA LYS A 332 21.17 2.53 32.99
C LYS A 332 20.57 2.96 34.35
N THR A 333 20.18 4.21 34.52
CA THR A 333 19.55 4.74 35.74
C THR A 333 18.03 4.65 35.67
N ALA A 334 17.41 4.90 34.51
CA ALA A 334 15.99 4.64 34.27
C ALA A 334 15.67 3.14 34.43
N LEU A 335 16.50 2.25 33.89
CA LEU A 335 16.34 0.80 34.05
C LEU A 335 16.39 0.33 35.52
N ARG A 336 17.32 0.88 36.32
CA ARG A 336 17.40 0.61 37.77
C ARG A 336 16.19 1.16 38.53
N LYS A 337 15.74 2.38 38.19
CA LYS A 337 14.51 3.00 38.74
C LYS A 337 13.27 2.16 38.44
N MET A 338 13.17 1.61 37.22
CA MET A 338 12.05 0.77 36.75
C MET A 338 11.96 -0.55 37.52
N LYS A 339 13.06 -1.30 37.62
CA LYS A 339 13.12 -2.58 38.36
C LYS A 339 12.73 -2.42 39.83
N ALA A 340 13.12 -1.32 40.46
CA ALA A 340 12.72 -0.99 41.84
C ALA A 340 11.20 -0.77 42.06
N VAL A 341 10.37 -0.70 41.01
CA VAL A 341 8.89 -0.76 41.10
C VAL A 341 8.38 -2.15 40.73
N VAL A 342 8.93 -2.73 39.66
CA VAL A 342 8.49 -3.99 39.07
C VAL A 342 8.77 -5.17 40.00
N ASP A 343 9.97 -5.30 40.56
CA ASP A 343 10.37 -6.49 41.33
C ASP A 343 9.51 -6.67 42.61
N PRO A 344 9.24 -5.62 43.44
CA PRO A 344 8.30 -5.72 44.56
C PRO A 344 6.87 -6.01 44.12
N TRP A 345 6.43 -5.45 42.98
CA TRP A 345 5.09 -5.69 42.45
C TRP A 345 4.91 -7.14 41.99
N LYS A 346 5.89 -7.71 41.26
CA LYS A 346 5.91 -9.13 40.87
C LYS A 346 5.83 -10.05 42.08
N LEU A 347 6.61 -9.76 43.13
CA LEU A 347 6.62 -10.55 44.36
C LEU A 347 5.24 -10.55 45.07
N LYS A 348 4.55 -9.40 45.08
CA LYS A 348 3.19 -9.27 45.66
C LYS A 348 2.12 -10.03 44.87
N HIS A 349 2.29 -10.19 43.56
CA HIS A 349 1.31 -10.83 42.66
C HIS A 349 1.80 -12.19 42.11
N ALA A 350 2.74 -12.84 42.82
CA ALA A 350 3.14 -14.21 42.54
C ALA A 350 2.03 -15.18 42.97
N SER A 351 1.65 -16.11 42.08
CA SER A 351 0.66 -17.15 42.42
C SER A 351 1.25 -18.20 43.37
N PRO A 352 0.58 -18.56 44.48
CA PRO A 352 1.09 -19.52 45.47
C PRO A 352 0.91 -20.99 45.06
N ALA A 353 0.94 -21.29 43.76
CA ALA A 353 0.71 -22.64 43.23
C ALA A 353 2.06 -23.37 42.99
N PRO A 354 2.31 -24.51 43.65
CA PRO A 354 3.59 -25.21 43.58
C PRO A 354 3.63 -26.23 42.42
N ASP A 355 3.73 -25.75 41.17
CA ASP A 355 3.91 -26.60 39.98
C ASP A 355 5.02 -26.09 39.06
N SER A 356 5.74 -27.02 38.41
CA SER A 356 6.97 -26.80 37.64
C SER A 356 6.74 -26.26 36.22
N HIS A 357 5.84 -25.28 36.08
CA HIS A 357 5.52 -24.66 34.79
C HIS A 357 6.59 -23.65 34.34
N ALA A 358 6.93 -23.69 33.05
CA ALA A 358 7.83 -22.73 32.42
C ALA A 358 7.29 -21.30 32.57
N GLY A 359 8.15 -20.36 32.98
CA GLY A 359 7.81 -18.92 33.06
C GLY A 359 6.96 -18.50 34.26
N ALA A 360 6.80 -19.35 35.29
CA ALA A 360 5.99 -19.08 36.48
C ALA A 360 6.34 -17.77 37.25
N GLY A 361 7.55 -17.22 37.06
CA GLY A 361 8.00 -15.94 37.63
C GLY A 361 8.13 -14.76 36.63
N SER A 362 7.58 -14.87 35.42
CA SER A 362 7.61 -13.79 34.42
C SER A 362 6.63 -12.66 34.77
N PHE A 363 6.99 -11.42 34.44
CA PHE A 363 6.19 -10.24 34.78
C PHE A 363 4.82 -10.24 34.08
N ILE A 364 4.79 -10.65 32.81
CA ILE A 364 3.54 -10.79 32.05
C ILE A 364 2.59 -11.83 32.67
N ARG A 365 3.10 -12.94 33.22
CA ARG A 365 2.32 -13.95 33.96
C ARG A 365 1.67 -13.35 35.22
N SER A 366 2.35 -12.43 35.91
CA SER A 366 1.80 -11.72 37.08
C SER A 366 0.73 -10.68 36.75
N LEU A 367 0.70 -10.11 35.53
CA LEU A 367 -0.41 -9.26 35.05
C LEU A 367 -1.64 -10.08 34.65
N ILE A 368 -1.45 -11.32 34.19
CA ILE A 368 -2.53 -12.21 33.77
C ILE A 368 -3.15 -12.89 35.00
N ASN A 369 -4.05 -12.16 35.68
CA ASN A 369 -4.99 -12.74 36.64
C ASN A 369 -5.67 -13.98 36.02
N ARG A 370 -5.56 -15.15 36.69
CA ARG A 370 -5.88 -16.51 36.16
C ARG A 370 -7.00 -16.49 35.11
N PRO A 371 -6.69 -16.68 33.81
CA PRO A 371 -7.63 -16.38 32.75
C PRO A 371 -8.66 -17.51 32.61
N GLY A 372 -9.95 -17.17 32.63
CA GLY A 372 -11.00 -18.12 32.30
C GLY A 372 -10.95 -18.53 30.82
N ALA A 373 -11.59 -19.66 30.49
CA ALA A 373 -11.58 -20.23 29.13
C ALA A 373 -11.93 -19.23 27.99
N PRO A 374 -12.86 -18.25 28.14
CA PRO A 374 -13.10 -17.23 27.11
C PRO A 374 -11.89 -16.33 26.85
N ALA A 375 -11.14 -15.95 27.90
CA ALA A 375 -9.93 -15.13 27.78
C ALA A 375 -8.77 -15.93 27.19
N GLN A 376 -8.61 -17.20 27.58
CA GLN A 376 -7.64 -18.11 26.95
C GLN A 376 -7.91 -18.28 25.45
N LYS A 377 -9.19 -18.49 25.06
CA LYS A 377 -9.59 -18.52 23.66
C LYS A 377 -9.25 -17.21 22.94
N MET A 378 -9.54 -16.06 23.55
CA MET A 378 -9.21 -14.76 22.96
C MET A 378 -7.70 -14.53 22.77
N ILE A 379 -6.85 -15.04 23.67
CA ILE A 379 -5.38 -15.00 23.53
C ILE A 379 -4.93 -15.84 22.32
N LEU A 380 -5.59 -16.95 22.01
CA LEU A 380 -5.28 -17.79 20.85
C LEU A 380 -5.85 -17.21 19.54
N ASP A 381 -7.11 -16.76 19.55
CA ASP A 381 -7.81 -16.25 18.38
C ASP A 381 -7.32 -14.86 17.93
N ASN A 382 -6.98 -13.97 18.87
CA ASN A 382 -6.44 -12.63 18.58
C ASN A 382 -5.48 -12.15 19.69
N PRO A 383 -4.24 -12.67 19.74
CA PRO A 383 -3.25 -12.31 20.76
C PRO A 383 -2.87 -10.82 20.75
N SER A 384 -2.97 -10.14 19.61
CA SER A 384 -2.79 -8.68 19.50
C SER A 384 -3.82 -7.91 20.32
N LEU A 385 -5.12 -8.20 20.12
CA LEU A 385 -6.20 -7.54 20.88
C LEU A 385 -6.20 -7.95 22.35
N ALA A 386 -5.84 -9.20 22.66
CA ALA A 386 -5.70 -9.66 24.04
C ALA A 386 -4.57 -8.93 24.80
N LEU A 387 -3.41 -8.68 24.15
CA LEU A 387 -2.34 -7.86 24.72
C LEU A 387 -2.79 -6.40 24.90
N ASP A 388 -3.45 -5.84 23.89
CA ASP A 388 -3.93 -4.46 23.86
C ASP A 388 -4.94 -4.15 24.98
N GLN A 389 -5.79 -5.12 25.33
CA GLN A 389 -6.69 -5.06 26.48
C GLN A 389 -5.98 -5.30 27.82
N LEU A 390 -5.05 -6.26 27.90
CA LEU A 390 -4.33 -6.59 29.14
C LEU A 390 -3.59 -5.38 29.71
N ILE A 391 -2.86 -4.65 28.86
CA ILE A 391 -2.09 -3.45 29.25
C ILE A 391 -2.97 -2.24 29.56
N ARG A 392 -4.27 -2.28 29.21
CA ARG A 392 -5.28 -1.25 29.50
C ARG A 392 -6.20 -1.60 30.68
N THR A 393 -5.95 -2.72 31.36
CA THR A 393 -6.63 -3.01 32.64
C THR A 393 -6.27 -1.98 33.73
N PRO A 394 -7.17 -1.69 34.70
CA PRO A 394 -6.89 -0.68 35.74
C PRO A 394 -5.62 -0.96 36.56
N ASP A 395 -5.32 -2.23 36.86
CA ASP A 395 -4.13 -2.64 37.59
C ASP A 395 -2.85 -2.38 36.77
N ALA A 396 -2.88 -2.73 35.48
CA ALA A 396 -1.79 -2.48 34.54
C ALA A 396 -1.54 -0.97 34.34
N GLN A 397 -2.60 -0.17 34.20
CA GLN A 397 -2.52 1.29 34.13
C GLN A 397 -1.92 1.90 35.40
N THR A 398 -2.37 1.44 36.58
CA THR A 398 -1.86 1.92 37.87
C THR A 398 -0.36 1.64 38.00
N LEU A 399 0.08 0.42 37.67
CA LEU A 399 1.51 0.07 37.66
C LEU A 399 2.30 0.87 36.62
N GLY A 400 1.75 1.07 35.42
CA GLY A 400 2.35 1.89 34.37
C GLY A 400 2.59 3.34 34.81
N LEU A 401 1.61 3.95 35.48
CA LEU A 401 1.72 5.28 36.08
C LEU A 401 2.81 5.34 37.16
N ASP A 402 2.93 4.32 38.02
CA ASP A 402 3.95 4.30 39.07
C ASP A 402 5.36 4.08 38.52
N ILE A 403 5.52 3.25 37.48
CA ILE A 403 6.77 3.14 36.72
C ILE A 403 7.12 4.49 36.08
N GLN A 404 6.18 5.10 35.35
CA GLN A 404 6.33 6.39 34.65
C GLN A 404 6.82 7.50 35.61
N LYS A 405 6.18 7.66 36.77
CA LYS A 405 6.61 8.57 37.85
C LYS A 405 8.04 8.27 38.31
N ARG A 406 8.35 7.00 38.57
CA ARG A 406 9.66 6.58 39.13
C ARG A 406 10.82 6.78 38.15
N ILE A 407 10.62 6.47 36.88
CA ILE A 407 11.63 6.69 35.83
C ILE A 407 11.72 8.16 35.38
N SER A 408 10.75 8.99 35.76
CA SER A 408 10.63 10.38 35.31
C SER A 408 10.42 10.45 33.79
N SER A 409 9.39 9.74 33.32
CA SER A 409 8.94 9.71 31.93
C SER A 409 7.84 10.74 31.67
N ALA A 410 7.74 11.19 30.42
CA ALA A 410 6.81 12.21 29.98
C ALA A 410 5.35 11.85 30.29
N GLU A 411 4.61 12.82 30.83
CA GLU A 411 3.16 12.78 30.96
C GLU A 411 2.50 12.96 29.59
N SER A 412 1.90 11.89 29.08
CA SER A 412 1.13 11.81 27.84
C SER A 412 0.02 10.76 27.97
N PRO A 413 -0.99 10.72 27.08
CA PRO A 413 -2.08 9.73 27.14
C PRO A 413 -1.57 8.28 27.11
N THR A 414 -0.50 8.00 26.35
CA THR A 414 0.09 6.66 26.22
C THR A 414 1.19 6.37 27.24
N GLY A 415 1.74 7.38 27.92
CA GLY A 415 3.00 7.28 28.68
C GLY A 415 3.04 6.22 29.80
N ALA A 416 1.89 5.90 30.41
CA ALA A 416 1.76 4.80 31.36
C ALA A 416 1.89 3.42 30.67
N ILE A 417 1.30 3.26 29.48
CA ILE A 417 1.37 2.06 28.66
C ILE A 417 2.77 1.88 28.08
N GLU A 418 3.40 2.97 27.61
CA GLU A 418 4.79 3.01 27.14
C GLU A 418 5.76 2.56 28.26
N ALA A 419 5.57 3.07 29.48
CA ALA A 419 6.37 2.68 30.65
C ALA A 419 6.16 1.21 31.06
N LEU A 420 4.90 0.74 31.08
CA LEU A 420 4.58 -0.66 31.41
C LEU A 420 5.16 -1.64 30.39
N THR A 421 4.99 -1.36 29.09
CA THR A 421 5.49 -2.25 28.03
C THR A 421 7.00 -2.26 27.93
N ALA A 422 7.69 -1.14 28.19
CA ALA A 422 9.14 -1.14 28.29
C ALA A 422 9.64 -1.98 29.49
N ALA A 423 8.90 -2.00 30.61
CA ALA A 423 9.18 -2.88 31.74
C ALA A 423 8.94 -4.36 31.41
N LEU A 424 7.86 -4.69 30.69
CA LEU A 424 7.57 -6.06 30.23
C LEU A 424 8.61 -6.56 29.22
N LEU A 425 9.02 -5.72 28.27
CA LEU A 425 10.11 -6.03 27.33
C LEU A 425 11.42 -6.32 28.07
N GLN A 426 11.79 -5.49 29.04
CA GLN A 426 13.01 -5.63 29.85
C GLN A 426 13.01 -6.87 30.78
N ASP A 427 11.85 -7.47 31.05
CA ASP A 427 11.71 -8.74 31.77
C ASP A 427 11.81 -9.95 30.82
N LEU A 428 11.18 -9.87 29.64
CA LEU A 428 11.16 -10.92 28.61
C LEU A 428 12.50 -11.05 27.86
N ASP A 429 13.11 -9.92 27.52
CA ASP A 429 14.48 -9.84 26.99
C ASP A 429 15.30 -8.84 27.83
N PRO A 430 16.22 -9.34 28.67
CA PRO A 430 17.05 -8.45 29.47
C PRO A 430 18.12 -7.65 28.69
N ASN A 431 18.39 -7.94 27.41
CA ASN A 431 19.46 -7.32 26.62
C ASN A 431 19.10 -7.15 25.11
N PRO A 432 17.97 -6.51 24.74
CA PRO A 432 17.54 -6.44 23.34
C PRO A 432 18.57 -5.78 22.41
N ASP A 433 19.36 -4.84 22.93
CA ASP A 433 20.40 -4.11 22.18
C ASP A 433 21.59 -5.00 21.74
N LYS A 434 21.76 -6.20 22.30
CA LYS A 434 22.94 -7.06 22.01
C LYS A 434 22.94 -7.68 20.62
N SER A 435 21.79 -7.80 19.97
CA SER A 435 21.70 -8.25 18.59
C SER A 435 20.34 -7.89 18.03
N CYS A 436 20.32 -7.16 16.91
CA CYS A 436 19.11 -6.84 16.16
C CYS A 436 18.36 -8.07 15.59
N PHE A 437 18.88 -9.29 15.80
CA PHE A 437 18.30 -10.54 15.33
C PHE A 437 17.88 -11.51 16.44
N ASN A 438 18.46 -11.40 17.65
CA ASN A 438 18.21 -12.35 18.75
C ASN A 438 17.21 -11.75 19.74
N VAL A 439 15.99 -12.27 19.75
CA VAL A 439 14.88 -11.77 20.57
C VAL A 439 14.49 -12.82 21.61
N ALA A 440 14.60 -12.48 22.88
CA ALA A 440 14.48 -13.40 24.02
C ALA A 440 15.33 -14.69 23.88
N GLY A 441 16.44 -14.60 23.14
CA GLY A 441 17.34 -15.73 22.82
C GLY A 441 16.97 -16.58 21.59
N TYR A 442 15.96 -16.19 20.80
CA TYR A 442 15.64 -16.79 19.50
C TYR A 442 16.14 -15.90 18.37
N ASN A 443 16.86 -16.46 17.40
CA ASN A 443 17.28 -15.72 16.21
C ASN A 443 16.11 -15.69 15.20
N LEU A 444 15.39 -14.57 15.10
CA LEU A 444 14.27 -14.41 14.16
C LEU A 444 14.70 -14.63 12.70
N TYR A 445 15.94 -14.28 12.38
CA TYR A 445 16.54 -14.30 11.06
C TYR A 445 17.52 -15.47 10.88
N GLN A 446 17.31 -16.56 11.63
CA GLN A 446 18.06 -17.81 11.47
C GLN A 446 17.84 -18.45 10.09
N ARG A 447 18.82 -19.26 9.66
CA ARG A 447 18.83 -19.94 8.36
C ARG A 447 17.54 -20.72 8.06
N ASP A 448 16.98 -21.40 9.05
CA ASP A 448 15.78 -22.21 8.88
C ASP A 448 14.53 -21.39 8.52
N ASN A 449 14.52 -20.09 8.82
CA ASN A 449 13.44 -19.16 8.50
C ASN A 449 13.59 -18.53 7.11
N MET A 450 14.70 -18.73 6.40
CA MET A 450 14.85 -18.30 5.01
C MET A 450 13.90 -19.09 4.10
N GLY A 451 13.13 -18.38 3.27
CA GLY A 451 12.01 -18.93 2.50
C GLY A 451 10.70 -19.05 3.28
N ALA A 452 10.65 -18.71 4.57
CA ALA A 452 9.41 -18.70 5.35
C ALA A 452 8.65 -17.37 5.22
N SER A 453 7.32 -17.44 5.27
CA SER A 453 6.44 -16.27 5.36
C SER A 453 6.43 -15.67 6.76
N ALA A 454 5.99 -14.41 6.88
CA ALA A 454 5.84 -13.72 8.17
C ALA A 454 5.09 -14.57 9.21
N SER A 455 3.97 -15.19 8.83
CA SER A 455 3.13 -15.97 9.73
C SER A 455 3.80 -17.25 10.24
N GLU A 456 4.62 -17.92 9.42
CA GLU A 456 5.38 -19.10 9.85
C GLU A 456 6.55 -18.72 10.77
N ILE A 457 7.19 -17.57 10.55
CA ILE A 457 8.23 -17.04 11.47
C ILE A 457 7.62 -16.68 12.82
N VAL A 458 6.49 -15.96 12.85
CA VAL A 458 5.75 -15.62 14.07
C VAL A 458 5.34 -16.88 14.83
N LYS A 459 4.83 -17.90 14.13
CA LYS A 459 4.44 -19.19 14.70
C LYS A 459 5.64 -19.92 15.34
N ARG A 460 6.77 -20.05 14.64
CA ARG A 460 7.99 -20.69 15.17
C ARG A 460 8.54 -19.97 16.39
N PHE A 461 8.58 -18.63 16.36
CA PHE A 461 8.99 -17.82 17.51
C PHE A 461 8.03 -17.98 18.69
N THR A 462 6.71 -18.05 18.43
CA THR A 462 5.71 -18.32 19.47
C THR A 462 5.96 -19.69 20.10
N THR A 463 6.09 -20.76 19.31
CA THR A 463 6.39 -22.12 19.83
C THR A 463 7.71 -22.21 20.59
N TYR A 464 8.74 -21.44 20.20
CA TYR A 464 9.94 -21.30 21.02
C TYR A 464 9.63 -20.67 22.39
N LEU A 465 8.82 -19.60 22.44
CA LEU A 465 8.41 -18.97 23.70
C LEU A 465 7.49 -19.87 24.55
N GLU A 466 6.71 -20.79 23.95
CA GLU A 466 5.90 -21.77 24.70
C GLU A 466 6.78 -22.62 25.64
N THR A 467 7.98 -23.02 25.19
CA THR A 467 8.96 -23.76 26.00
C THR A 467 9.51 -22.97 27.20
N LYS A 468 9.40 -21.63 27.17
CA LYS A 468 9.94 -20.72 28.20
C LYS A 468 8.87 -20.12 29.11
N LEU A 469 7.66 -19.91 28.59
CA LEU A 469 6.62 -19.08 29.21
C LEU A 469 5.27 -19.79 29.38
N GLY A 470 5.08 -20.95 28.77
CA GLY A 470 3.79 -21.64 28.69
C GLY A 470 2.92 -21.14 27.52
N ALA A 471 2.06 -22.03 27.01
CA ALA A 471 1.25 -21.80 25.82
C ALA A 471 0.18 -20.69 25.97
N ASP A 472 -0.23 -20.37 27.21
CA ASP A 472 -1.21 -19.32 27.49
C ASP A 472 -0.57 -17.91 27.66
N VAL A 473 0.76 -17.82 27.64
CA VAL A 473 1.52 -16.55 27.75
C VAL A 473 2.34 -16.27 26.48
N ALA A 474 2.89 -17.31 25.85
CA ALA A 474 3.78 -17.18 24.69
C ALA A 474 3.21 -16.34 23.53
N PRO A 475 1.91 -16.42 23.14
CA PRO A 475 1.35 -15.57 22.10
C PRO A 475 1.40 -14.07 22.44
N LEU A 476 1.19 -13.71 23.72
CA LEU A 476 1.23 -12.31 24.18
C LEU A 476 2.66 -11.79 24.25
N ALA A 477 3.60 -12.62 24.73
CA ALA A 477 5.02 -12.31 24.74
C ALA A 477 5.57 -12.14 23.31
N ALA A 478 5.15 -12.99 22.37
CA ALA A 478 5.51 -12.88 20.95
C ALA A 478 5.01 -11.57 20.35
N GLN A 479 3.75 -11.20 20.57
CA GLN A 479 3.19 -9.92 20.10
C GLN A 479 4.02 -8.72 20.62
N LEU A 480 4.30 -8.69 21.92
CA LEU A 480 5.03 -7.58 22.55
C LEU A 480 6.48 -7.47 22.04
N LEU A 481 7.21 -8.59 22.00
CA LEU A 481 8.62 -8.63 21.57
C LEU A 481 8.78 -8.30 20.09
N LEU A 482 7.91 -8.83 19.22
CA LEU A 482 7.96 -8.55 17.79
C LEU A 482 7.64 -7.09 17.47
N SER A 483 6.67 -6.48 18.17
CA SER A 483 6.33 -5.07 17.96
C SER A 483 7.51 -4.13 18.27
N ALA A 484 8.40 -4.54 19.19
CA ALA A 484 9.56 -3.76 19.58
C ALA A 484 10.83 -3.99 18.73
N VAL A 485 11.03 -5.20 18.17
CA VAL A 485 12.31 -5.60 17.54
C VAL A 485 12.18 -6.04 16.08
N ALA A 486 11.00 -6.50 15.64
CA ALA A 486 10.74 -6.91 14.27
C ALA A 486 9.31 -6.50 13.82
N PRO A 487 9.01 -5.18 13.78
CA PRO A 487 7.68 -4.66 13.43
C PRO A 487 7.20 -5.06 12.03
N GLU A 488 8.08 -5.48 11.12
CA GLU A 488 7.65 -6.04 9.83
C GLU A 488 6.87 -7.36 9.97
N LEU A 489 7.06 -8.10 11.06
CA LEU A 489 6.27 -9.27 11.44
C LEU A 489 4.95 -8.89 12.15
N LYS A 490 4.65 -7.60 12.28
CA LYS A 490 3.43 -7.06 12.90
C LYS A 490 2.44 -6.40 11.95
N VAL A 491 2.90 -5.97 10.78
CA VAL A 491 2.06 -5.37 9.73
C VAL A 491 0.90 -6.29 9.33
N LYS A 492 -0.28 -5.71 9.06
CA LYS A 492 -1.50 -6.45 8.73
C LYS A 492 -1.52 -6.88 7.25
N ASN A 493 -2.16 -8.01 6.95
CA ASN A 493 -2.41 -8.49 5.58
C ASN A 493 -1.16 -8.62 4.69
N ILE A 494 -0.04 -9.11 5.25
CA ILE A 494 1.18 -9.45 4.50
C ILE A 494 0.88 -10.64 3.56
N PRO A 495 1.20 -10.56 2.24
CA PRO A 495 1.03 -11.69 1.32
C PRO A 495 1.91 -12.89 1.72
N PRO A 496 1.42 -14.14 1.66
CA PRO A 496 2.20 -15.31 2.09
C PRO A 496 3.39 -15.63 1.18
N GLU A 497 3.38 -15.17 -0.08
CA GLU A 497 4.54 -15.25 -0.99
C GLU A 497 5.63 -14.20 -0.70
N LEU A 498 5.38 -13.22 0.19
CA LEU A 498 6.44 -12.33 0.68
C LEU A 498 7.24 -13.06 1.76
N VAL A 499 8.29 -13.76 1.34
CA VAL A 499 9.11 -14.64 2.20
C VAL A 499 10.44 -14.01 2.62
N PHE A 500 10.89 -14.31 3.84
CA PHE A 500 12.16 -13.82 4.36
C PHE A 500 13.36 -14.33 3.53
N GLY A 501 14.33 -13.44 3.30
CA GLY A 501 15.49 -13.68 2.42
C GLY A 501 15.29 -13.15 0.99
N SER A 502 14.06 -12.84 0.58
CA SER A 502 13.79 -12.18 -0.72
C SER A 502 14.23 -10.70 -0.74
N TYR A 503 14.48 -10.16 -1.94
CA TYR A 503 14.73 -8.73 -2.10
C TYR A 503 13.48 -7.90 -1.78
N THR A 504 12.29 -8.41 -2.12
CA THR A 504 10.99 -7.80 -1.82
C THR A 504 10.72 -7.72 -0.32
N TRP A 505 11.08 -8.74 0.46
CA TRP A 505 11.05 -8.67 1.93
C TRP A 505 11.99 -7.58 2.45
N THR A 506 13.19 -7.45 1.86
CA THR A 506 14.19 -6.48 2.33
C THR A 506 13.73 -5.04 2.10
N GLU A 507 13.20 -4.74 0.91
CA GLU A 507 12.59 -3.44 0.58
C GLU A 507 11.36 -3.17 1.47
N PHE A 508 10.58 -4.20 1.83
CA PHE A 508 9.48 -4.09 2.78
C PHE A 508 9.94 -3.80 4.23
N SER A 509 10.97 -4.48 4.74
CA SER A 509 11.57 -4.15 6.04
C SER A 509 12.14 -2.72 6.07
N ILE A 510 12.68 -2.22 4.95
CA ILE A 510 13.10 -0.81 4.81
C ILE A 510 11.87 0.13 4.87
N ALA A 511 10.79 -0.20 4.16
CA ALA A 511 9.54 0.55 4.21
C ALA A 511 8.91 0.60 5.61
N VAL A 512 9.01 -0.50 6.38
CA VAL A 512 8.59 -0.52 7.80
C VAL A 512 9.52 0.32 8.67
N ALA A 513 10.85 0.20 8.51
CA ALA A 513 11.81 1.02 9.24
C ALA A 513 11.63 2.54 8.98
N LEU A 514 11.15 2.93 7.79
CA LEU A 514 10.78 4.29 7.42
C LEU A 514 9.50 4.78 8.11
N VAL A 515 8.53 3.89 8.34
CA VAL A 515 7.33 4.19 9.16
C VAL A 515 7.70 4.31 10.63
N GLU A 516 8.55 3.42 11.15
CA GLU A 516 8.91 3.34 12.57
C GLU A 516 9.91 4.40 13.06
N GLN A 517 10.38 5.29 12.18
CA GLN A 517 11.39 6.29 12.55
C GLN A 517 10.95 7.24 13.66
N GLY A 518 11.82 7.38 14.68
CA GLY A 518 11.82 8.49 15.63
C GLY A 518 10.53 8.60 16.45
N ASP A 519 9.64 9.51 16.04
CA ASP A 519 8.42 9.83 16.77
C ASP A 519 7.18 9.01 16.37
N ARG A 520 7.32 8.18 15.33
CA ARG A 520 6.27 7.37 14.70
C ARG A 520 6.23 5.90 15.18
N GLY A 521 7.17 5.50 16.04
CA GLY A 521 7.30 4.12 16.50
C GLY A 521 5.99 3.52 17.04
N GLY A 522 5.70 2.29 16.62
CA GLY A 522 4.46 1.55 16.86
C GLY A 522 3.39 1.70 15.77
N ALA A 523 3.58 2.58 14.78
CA ALA A 523 2.55 2.85 13.76
C ALA A 523 2.35 1.70 12.76
N SER A 524 3.41 0.99 12.38
CA SER A 524 3.35 -0.05 11.35
C SER A 524 2.49 -1.25 11.73
N GLY A 525 2.38 -1.58 13.03
CA GLY A 525 1.50 -2.63 13.54
C GLY A 525 0.00 -2.36 13.33
N ASN A 526 -0.39 -1.11 13.11
CA ASN A 526 -1.77 -0.74 12.77
C ASN A 526 -2.00 -0.62 11.26
N MET A 527 -0.95 -0.66 10.44
CA MET A 527 -1.02 -0.49 8.99
C MET A 527 -1.14 -1.83 8.25
N THR A 528 -1.73 -1.79 7.06
CA THR A 528 -1.66 -2.92 6.12
C THR A 528 -0.35 -2.92 5.35
N PHE A 529 0.06 -4.08 4.83
CA PHE A 529 1.17 -4.21 3.90
C PHE A 529 1.06 -3.22 2.72
N ARG A 530 -0.15 -3.03 2.18
CA ARG A 530 -0.41 -2.07 1.09
C ARG A 530 -0.19 -0.63 1.54
N GLN A 531 -0.68 -0.25 2.73
CA GLN A 531 -0.47 1.07 3.33
C GLN A 531 1.02 1.34 3.60
N ILE A 532 1.80 0.35 4.07
CA ILE A 532 3.26 0.48 4.24
C ILE A 532 3.94 0.78 2.91
N VAL A 533 3.62 0.01 1.85
CA VAL A 533 4.24 0.18 0.53
C VAL A 533 3.84 1.51 -0.12
N ASP A 534 2.56 1.89 -0.06
CA ASP A 534 2.12 3.19 -0.61
C ASP A 534 2.72 4.37 0.16
N TYR A 535 2.84 4.27 1.49
CA TYR A 535 3.54 5.28 2.28
C TYR A 535 5.02 5.37 1.88
N ALA A 536 5.71 4.24 1.77
CA ALA A 536 7.14 4.21 1.49
C ALA A 536 7.48 4.63 0.05
N ASP A 537 6.73 4.19 -0.97
CA ASP A 537 6.87 4.69 -2.35
C ASP A 537 6.77 6.23 -2.37
N VAL A 538 5.74 6.77 -1.72
CA VAL A 538 5.49 8.20 -1.63
C VAL A 538 6.57 8.95 -0.84
N GLN A 539 7.03 8.43 0.30
CA GLN A 539 8.10 9.06 1.08
C GLN A 539 9.45 8.98 0.34
N LEU A 540 9.83 7.82 -0.20
CA LEU A 540 11.12 7.61 -0.88
C LEU A 540 11.25 8.49 -2.13
N ASN A 541 10.17 8.71 -2.88
CA ASN A 541 10.15 9.63 -4.02
C ASN A 541 10.29 11.13 -3.64
N ILE A 542 10.18 11.49 -2.34
CA ILE A 542 10.54 12.82 -1.83
C ILE A 542 11.78 12.80 -0.91
N LEU A 543 12.40 11.63 -0.70
CA LEU A 543 13.50 11.45 0.25
C LEU A 543 14.84 11.74 -0.43
N GLU A 544 15.16 13.02 -0.57
CA GLU A 544 16.49 13.49 -0.97
C GLU A 544 17.57 13.17 0.08
N ASP A 545 17.20 12.61 1.25
CA ASP A 545 18.11 12.23 2.33
C ASP A 545 18.69 10.82 2.14
N GLU A 546 19.88 10.80 1.52
CA GLU A 546 20.73 9.64 1.31
C GLU A 546 21.10 8.92 2.64
N ASP A 547 21.36 9.69 3.70
CA ASP A 547 21.92 9.21 4.97
C ASP A 547 20.85 8.58 5.86
N ALA A 548 19.65 9.17 5.90
CA ALA A 548 18.51 8.60 6.59
C ALA A 548 18.11 7.26 5.95
N LEU A 549 18.06 7.19 4.61
CA LEU A 549 17.74 5.93 3.91
C LEU A 549 18.81 4.85 4.14
N ALA A 550 20.09 5.22 4.09
CA ALA A 550 21.17 4.32 4.45
C ALA A 550 21.00 3.79 5.88
N SER A 551 20.67 4.66 6.83
CA SER A 551 20.45 4.30 8.25
C SER A 551 19.28 3.34 8.45
N MET A 552 18.14 3.57 7.79
CA MET A 552 16.98 2.66 7.81
C MET A 552 17.33 1.28 7.24
N SER A 553 18.23 1.24 6.25
CA SER A 553 18.55 0.03 5.50
C SER A 553 19.55 -0.90 6.19
N ILE A 554 20.26 -0.45 7.24
CA ILE A 554 21.35 -1.22 7.89
C ILE A 554 20.88 -2.61 8.32
N ASN A 555 19.83 -2.70 9.15
CA ASN A 555 19.39 -3.97 9.72
C ASN A 555 18.71 -4.88 8.67
N PRO A 556 17.83 -4.38 7.77
CA PRO A 556 17.32 -5.16 6.64
C PRO A 556 18.44 -5.74 5.75
N LEU A 557 19.46 -4.93 5.41
CA LEU A 557 20.59 -5.37 4.58
C LEU A 557 21.44 -6.45 5.28
N ARG A 558 21.70 -6.31 6.58
CA ARG A 558 22.40 -7.33 7.37
C ARG A 558 21.59 -8.63 7.43
N ALA A 559 20.28 -8.55 7.69
CA ALA A 559 19.41 -9.73 7.78
C ALA A 559 19.36 -10.48 6.44
N TRP A 560 19.17 -9.75 5.34
CA TRP A 560 19.21 -10.30 3.99
C TRP A 560 20.56 -10.93 3.65
N GLY A 561 21.67 -10.24 3.98
CA GLY A 561 23.03 -10.71 3.70
C GLY A 561 23.40 -11.98 4.47
N VAL A 562 22.97 -12.11 5.73
CA VAL A 562 23.12 -13.34 6.52
C VAL A 562 22.28 -14.48 5.95
N ALA A 563 21.01 -14.23 5.61
CA ALA A 563 20.12 -15.23 5.03
C ALA A 563 20.64 -15.78 3.69
N ASN A 564 21.13 -14.89 2.82
CA ASN A 564 21.62 -15.20 1.49
C ASN A 564 23.08 -15.67 1.44
N LYS A 565 23.70 -15.99 2.59
CA LYS A 565 25.11 -16.42 2.72
C LYS A 565 26.15 -15.41 2.17
N VAL A 566 25.77 -14.15 2.00
CA VAL A 566 26.64 -13.06 1.50
C VAL A 566 27.62 -12.60 2.59
N ILE A 567 27.18 -12.55 3.84
CA ILE A 567 28.00 -12.26 5.03
C ILE A 567 27.84 -13.35 6.10
N LYS A 568 28.79 -13.41 7.04
CA LYS A 568 28.78 -14.43 8.10
C LYS A 568 27.87 -13.98 9.24
N TYR A 569 27.05 -14.88 9.80
CA TYR A 569 26.31 -14.59 11.02
C TYR A 569 27.25 -14.31 12.20
N SER A 570 26.98 -13.19 12.90
CA SER A 570 27.68 -12.74 14.10
C SER A 570 26.76 -12.87 15.32
N PRO A 571 27.04 -13.77 16.28
CA PRO A 571 26.20 -13.98 17.46
C PRO A 571 26.03 -12.73 18.33
N ASP A 572 27.11 -11.94 18.45
CA ASP A 572 27.19 -10.72 19.26
C ASP A 572 26.65 -9.47 18.53
N GLY A 573 25.95 -9.64 17.40
CA GLY A 573 25.32 -8.55 16.64
C GLY A 573 26.26 -7.58 15.94
N GLN A 574 27.59 -7.77 16.06
CA GLN A 574 28.60 -6.89 15.48
C GLN A 574 28.86 -7.25 14.01
N TYR A 575 28.71 -6.27 13.12
CA TYR A 575 28.96 -6.37 11.68
C TYR A 575 29.68 -5.10 11.21
N THR A 576 30.68 -5.24 10.35
CA THR A 576 31.47 -4.09 9.86
C THR A 576 30.71 -3.30 8.78
N PRO A 577 31.08 -2.03 8.51
CA PRO A 577 30.53 -1.27 7.38
C PRO A 577 30.63 -2.03 6.04
N GLU A 578 31.78 -2.64 5.78
CA GLU A 578 32.12 -3.33 4.53
C GLU A 578 31.24 -4.58 4.29
N GLU A 579 30.80 -5.26 5.35
CA GLU A 579 29.83 -6.36 5.29
C GLU A 579 28.43 -5.87 4.90
N VAL A 580 28.01 -4.70 5.41
CA VAL A 580 26.75 -4.06 4.99
C VAL A 580 26.83 -3.59 3.55
N GLU A 581 27.96 -2.99 3.13
CA GLU A 581 28.21 -2.64 1.73
C GLU A 581 28.14 -3.86 0.81
N GLN A 582 28.75 -4.99 1.20
CA GLN A 582 28.78 -6.21 0.39
C GLN A 582 27.37 -6.73 0.18
N SER A 583 26.58 -6.77 1.26
CA SER A 583 25.17 -7.16 1.23
C SER A 583 24.38 -6.24 0.28
N GLN A 584 24.58 -4.93 0.34
CA GLN A 584 23.94 -3.98 -0.58
C GLN A 584 24.40 -4.12 -2.05
N ARG A 585 25.69 -4.34 -2.30
CA ARG A 585 26.25 -4.55 -3.66
C ARG A 585 25.58 -5.73 -4.34
N VAL A 586 25.47 -6.85 -3.63
CA VAL A 586 24.91 -8.11 -4.14
C VAL A 586 23.38 -7.99 -4.30
N LEU A 587 22.68 -7.37 -3.35
CA LEU A 587 21.25 -7.04 -3.48
C LEU A 587 20.97 -6.15 -4.71
N LYS A 588 21.75 -5.07 -4.91
CA LYS A 588 21.61 -4.19 -6.08
C LYS A 588 21.97 -4.91 -7.40
N LYS A 589 22.88 -5.88 -7.37
CA LYS A 589 23.17 -6.74 -8.55
C LYS A 589 21.95 -7.61 -8.88
N GLN A 590 21.35 -8.25 -7.87
CA GLN A 590 20.12 -9.03 -8.05
C GLN A 590 18.99 -8.15 -8.58
N LYS A 591 18.68 -7.03 -7.91
CA LYS A 591 17.63 -6.08 -8.33
C LYS A 591 17.74 -5.66 -9.80
N ARG A 592 18.95 -5.36 -10.30
CA ARG A 592 19.16 -5.00 -11.72
C ARG A 592 19.00 -6.15 -12.70
N GLU A 593 19.40 -7.38 -12.35
CA GLU A 593 19.11 -8.55 -13.17
C GLU A 593 17.60 -8.81 -13.24
N LEU A 594 16.88 -8.60 -12.13
CA LEU A 594 15.43 -8.77 -12.05
C LEU A 594 14.68 -7.67 -12.84
N GLU A 595 15.08 -6.41 -12.69
CA GLU A 595 14.57 -5.27 -13.48
C GLU A 595 14.81 -5.49 -14.99
N TRP A 596 15.98 -6.00 -15.37
CA TRP A 596 16.27 -6.36 -16.76
C TRP A 596 15.39 -7.51 -17.25
N ALA A 597 15.29 -8.61 -16.50
CA ALA A 597 14.48 -9.77 -16.89
C ALA A 597 12.99 -9.39 -17.06
N ARG A 598 12.43 -8.61 -16.13
CA ARG A 598 11.10 -8.01 -16.29
C ARG A 598 11.00 -7.19 -17.57
N THR A 599 11.98 -6.32 -17.83
CA THR A 599 11.97 -5.44 -19.01
C THR A 599 12.02 -6.23 -20.30
N GLU A 600 12.84 -7.28 -20.40
CA GLU A 600 12.90 -8.17 -21.57
C GLU A 600 11.61 -8.98 -21.76
N LEU A 601 11.12 -9.62 -20.68
CA LEU A 601 9.94 -10.50 -20.73
C LEU A 601 8.66 -9.73 -21.09
N LEU A 602 8.56 -8.46 -20.70
CA LEU A 602 7.46 -7.55 -21.08
C LEU A 602 7.65 -6.86 -22.46
N LYS A 603 8.74 -7.12 -23.21
CA LYS A 603 8.84 -6.63 -24.59
C LYS A 603 7.83 -7.37 -25.49
N PRO A 604 7.14 -6.66 -26.40
CA PRO A 604 6.45 -7.34 -27.49
C PRO A 604 7.47 -8.10 -28.34
N PRO A 605 7.07 -9.22 -28.95
CA PRO A 605 7.88 -9.86 -29.99
C PRO A 605 7.95 -8.96 -31.23
N PRO A 606 9.08 -8.93 -31.96
CA PRO A 606 9.16 -8.23 -33.24
C PRO A 606 8.24 -8.90 -34.28
N THR A 607 7.78 -8.15 -35.28
CA THR A 607 7.00 -8.67 -36.41
C THR A 607 7.62 -8.23 -37.74
N ARG A 608 7.43 -8.99 -38.83
CA ARG A 608 7.94 -8.57 -40.16
C ARG A 608 7.35 -7.22 -40.58
N GLU A 609 6.10 -6.95 -40.18
CA GLU A 609 5.41 -5.68 -40.45
C GLU A 609 6.01 -4.51 -39.68
N SER A 610 6.30 -4.65 -38.37
CA SER A 610 6.88 -3.56 -37.57
C SER A 610 8.29 -3.20 -38.04
N GLU A 611 9.05 -4.20 -38.48
CA GLU A 611 10.38 -4.00 -39.05
C GLU A 611 10.31 -3.35 -40.43
N ALA A 612 9.46 -3.85 -41.33
CA ALA A 612 9.24 -3.27 -42.64
C ALA A 612 8.71 -1.83 -42.56
N LEU A 613 7.82 -1.52 -41.61
CA LEU A 613 7.30 -0.17 -41.37
C LEU A 613 8.38 0.79 -40.89
N SER A 614 9.28 0.33 -40.02
CA SER A 614 10.40 1.12 -39.51
C SER A 614 11.41 1.42 -40.60
N GLU A 615 11.74 0.43 -41.42
CA GLU A 615 12.67 0.53 -42.54
C GLU A 615 12.11 1.39 -43.69
N PHE A 616 10.83 1.24 -44.03
CA PHE A 616 10.18 2.08 -45.04
C PHE A 616 10.17 3.55 -44.61
N LYS A 617 9.89 3.83 -43.32
CA LYS A 617 9.94 5.20 -42.76
C LYS A 617 11.35 5.77 -42.65
N ARG A 618 12.41 4.93 -42.59
CA ARG A 618 13.80 5.38 -42.65
C ARG A 618 14.13 5.99 -44.02
N VAL A 619 13.60 5.42 -45.11
CA VAL A 619 13.82 5.90 -46.48
C VAL A 619 12.81 6.97 -46.88
N TYR A 620 11.55 6.87 -46.40
CA TYR A 620 10.43 7.78 -46.71
C TYR A 620 9.72 8.28 -45.43
N PRO A 621 10.29 9.27 -44.70
CA PRO A 621 9.74 9.71 -43.41
C PRO A 621 8.33 10.31 -43.49
N ASP A 622 8.03 11.05 -44.58
CA ASP A 622 6.78 11.78 -44.78
C ASP A 622 5.65 10.93 -45.37
N VAL A 623 5.93 9.67 -45.71
CA VAL A 623 4.95 8.73 -46.29
C VAL A 623 4.33 7.88 -45.18
N ASP A 624 3.01 7.67 -45.26
CA ASP A 624 2.33 6.63 -44.50
C ASP A 624 2.18 5.37 -45.37
N PRO A 625 3.07 4.37 -45.24
CA PRO A 625 3.04 3.18 -46.09
C PRO A 625 1.95 2.18 -45.71
N THR A 626 1.16 2.44 -44.65
CA THR A 626 0.07 1.55 -44.21
C THR A 626 -1.24 1.80 -44.97
N LYS A 627 -1.42 2.99 -45.55
CA LYS A 627 -2.61 3.33 -46.35
C LYS A 627 -2.70 2.49 -47.62
N THR A 628 -3.91 2.12 -48.04
CA THR A 628 -4.17 1.41 -49.30
C THR A 628 -4.25 2.36 -50.51
N THR A 629 -3.15 3.09 -50.73
CA THR A 629 -2.95 4.09 -51.79
C THR A 629 -2.53 3.50 -53.13
N LEU A 630 -2.10 2.24 -53.19
CA LEU A 630 -1.74 1.55 -54.43
C LEU A 630 -2.89 0.71 -54.97
N CYS A 631 -2.92 0.51 -56.29
CA CYS A 631 -3.75 -0.47 -56.97
C CYS A 631 -2.95 -1.24 -58.02
N SER A 632 -3.40 -2.44 -58.38
CA SER A 632 -2.76 -3.21 -59.44
C SER A 632 -2.90 -2.52 -60.80
N VAL A 633 -1.89 -2.65 -61.65
CA VAL A 633 -1.96 -2.23 -63.05
C VAL A 633 -2.99 -3.07 -63.83
N MET A 634 -3.26 -4.31 -63.41
CA MET A 634 -4.17 -5.25 -64.08
C MET A 634 -5.63 -5.21 -63.57
N ASP A 635 -5.85 -4.98 -62.27
CA ASP A 635 -7.19 -4.72 -61.71
C ASP A 635 -7.14 -3.56 -60.72
N SER A 636 -7.74 -2.42 -61.09
CA SER A 636 -7.78 -1.22 -60.27
C SER A 636 -8.56 -1.37 -58.96
N ARG A 637 -9.41 -2.41 -58.84
CA ARG A 637 -10.14 -2.75 -57.60
C ARG A 637 -9.25 -3.46 -56.59
N TYR A 638 -8.15 -4.07 -57.03
CA TYR A 638 -7.21 -4.74 -56.14
C TYR A 638 -6.24 -3.72 -55.53
N ILE A 639 -6.68 -3.13 -54.42
CA ILE A 639 -5.95 -2.11 -53.66
C ILE A 639 -5.07 -2.72 -52.57
N VAL A 640 -3.86 -2.21 -52.41
CA VAL A 640 -2.84 -2.67 -51.44
C VAL A 640 -2.11 -1.46 -50.85
N SER A 641 -1.38 -1.68 -49.76
CA SER A 641 -0.51 -0.65 -49.18
C SER A 641 0.90 -0.68 -49.78
N PRO A 642 1.65 0.44 -49.76
CA PRO A 642 3.10 0.42 -50.06
C PRO A 642 3.87 -0.59 -49.20
N LEU A 643 3.44 -0.81 -47.96
CA LEU A 643 4.03 -1.78 -47.04
C LEU A 643 3.79 -3.24 -47.49
N ASP A 644 2.57 -3.58 -47.94
CA ASP A 644 2.27 -4.90 -48.56
C ASP A 644 3.24 -5.19 -49.71
N VAL A 645 3.42 -4.22 -50.60
CA VAL A 645 4.27 -4.37 -51.80
C VAL A 645 5.73 -4.57 -51.39
N TYR A 646 6.24 -3.81 -50.43
CA TYR A 646 7.62 -3.93 -49.94
C TYR A 646 7.89 -5.26 -49.21
N MET A 647 6.96 -5.71 -48.37
CA MET A 647 7.10 -6.96 -47.61
C MET A 647 7.04 -8.22 -48.49
N THR A 648 6.38 -8.14 -49.65
CA THR A 648 6.13 -9.29 -50.55
C THR A 648 7.38 -9.66 -51.37
N LYS A 649 7.60 -10.96 -51.59
CA LYS A 649 8.63 -11.47 -52.50
C LYS A 649 8.02 -12.30 -53.65
N PRO A 650 8.49 -12.14 -54.90
CA PRO A 650 9.47 -11.15 -55.37
C PRO A 650 8.96 -9.71 -55.24
N PHE A 651 9.87 -8.76 -55.05
CA PHE A 651 9.53 -7.35 -54.94
C PHE A 651 9.32 -6.75 -56.33
N GLU A 652 8.07 -6.59 -56.75
CA GLU A 652 7.69 -6.20 -58.11
C GLU A 652 6.90 -4.87 -58.14
N PRO A 653 7.55 -3.72 -57.87
CA PRO A 653 6.89 -2.42 -57.76
C PRO A 653 6.22 -1.93 -59.06
N ASP A 654 6.54 -2.53 -60.20
CA ASP A 654 5.96 -2.21 -61.51
C ASP A 654 4.60 -2.87 -61.79
N ARG A 655 4.18 -3.85 -60.96
CA ARG A 655 2.81 -4.38 -60.98
C ARG A 655 1.79 -3.42 -60.34
N TRP A 656 2.25 -2.31 -59.76
CA TRP A 656 1.48 -1.39 -58.93
C TRP A 656 1.62 0.07 -59.38
N LYS A 657 0.53 0.82 -59.25
CA LYS A 657 0.45 2.26 -59.52
C LYS A 657 -0.30 2.97 -58.40
N SER A 658 0.01 4.24 -58.17
CA SER A 658 -0.75 5.05 -57.20
C SER A 658 -2.19 5.26 -57.66
N ARG A 659 -3.09 5.44 -56.70
CA ARG A 659 -4.47 5.88 -56.90
C ARG A 659 -4.59 7.40 -56.96
N ASP A 660 -3.67 8.11 -56.31
CA ASP A 660 -3.42 9.54 -56.50
C ASP A 660 -1.91 9.80 -56.36
N GLU A 661 -1.26 10.17 -57.45
CA GLU A 661 0.19 10.46 -57.49
C GLU A 661 0.56 11.70 -56.66
N LYS A 662 -0.42 12.52 -56.23
CA LYS A 662 -0.23 13.63 -55.30
C LYS A 662 -0.31 13.22 -53.82
N GLU A 663 -1.05 12.17 -53.48
CA GLU A 663 -1.05 11.61 -52.11
C GLU A 663 0.15 10.66 -51.91
N LEU A 664 0.54 9.93 -52.97
CA LEU A 664 1.71 9.05 -52.97
C LEU A 664 2.44 9.14 -54.33
N PRO A 665 3.62 9.78 -54.41
CA PRO A 665 4.39 9.93 -55.65
C PRO A 665 5.19 8.65 -55.98
N TRP A 666 4.47 7.53 -56.16
CA TRP A 666 5.02 6.18 -56.32
C TRP A 666 6.07 6.07 -57.42
N THR A 667 5.88 6.79 -58.53
CA THR A 667 6.80 6.82 -59.67
C THR A 667 8.13 7.48 -59.31
N GLN A 668 8.13 8.50 -58.46
CA GLN A 668 9.37 9.12 -57.97
C GLN A 668 10.08 8.24 -56.93
N MET A 669 9.30 7.59 -56.05
CA MET A 669 9.82 6.71 -55.01
C MET A 669 10.63 5.53 -55.59
N LYS A 670 10.26 5.02 -56.78
CA LYS A 670 10.98 3.92 -57.46
C LYS A 670 12.49 4.14 -57.57
N SER A 671 12.96 5.38 -57.70
CA SER A 671 14.40 5.69 -57.83
C SER A 671 15.21 5.41 -56.54
N ARG A 672 14.56 5.30 -55.38
CA ARG A 672 15.18 5.09 -54.07
C ARG A 672 14.84 3.74 -53.42
N PHE A 673 14.18 2.82 -54.12
CA PHE A 673 13.89 1.48 -53.57
C PHE A 673 15.15 0.62 -53.32
N SER A 674 16.29 0.93 -53.97
CA SER A 674 17.59 0.33 -53.66
C SER A 674 18.18 0.77 -52.31
N GLU A 675 17.62 1.79 -51.66
CA GLU A 675 18.00 2.21 -50.30
C GLU A 675 17.27 1.43 -49.21
N LEU A 676 16.24 0.64 -49.54
CA LEU A 676 15.51 -0.23 -48.61
C LEU A 676 16.25 -1.56 -48.41
N ASP A 677 16.13 -2.16 -47.23
CA ASP A 677 16.58 -3.53 -46.98
C ASP A 677 15.93 -4.50 -47.97
N ASN A 678 16.78 -5.15 -48.77
CA ASN A 678 16.38 -6.11 -49.79
C ASN A 678 15.86 -7.43 -49.19
N ASN A 679 16.14 -7.75 -47.91
CA ASN A 679 15.71 -8.98 -47.26
C ASN A 679 15.12 -8.77 -45.85
N ILE A 680 14.09 -7.93 -45.75
CA ILE A 680 13.37 -7.66 -44.49
C ILE A 680 12.86 -8.91 -43.75
N GLY A 681 12.65 -10.03 -44.46
CA GLY A 681 12.32 -11.32 -43.86
C GLY A 681 13.48 -11.96 -43.08
N GLN A 682 14.73 -11.78 -43.53
CA GLN A 682 15.94 -12.16 -42.78
C GLN A 682 16.18 -11.20 -41.62
N THR A 683 16.06 -9.89 -41.82
CA THR A 683 16.18 -8.88 -40.74
C THR A 683 15.18 -9.14 -39.61
N PHE A 684 13.94 -9.48 -39.94
CA PHE A 684 12.96 -10.00 -38.96
C PHE A 684 13.45 -11.29 -38.29
N ALA A 685 13.93 -12.28 -39.06
CA ALA A 685 14.32 -13.58 -38.53
C ALA A 685 15.52 -13.49 -37.56
N GLU A 686 16.48 -12.61 -37.82
CA GLU A 686 17.64 -12.34 -36.96
C GLU A 686 17.23 -11.59 -35.68
N LYS A 687 16.39 -10.56 -35.80
CA LYS A 687 15.83 -9.85 -34.63
C LYS A 687 14.97 -10.76 -33.76
N PHE A 688 14.24 -11.70 -34.35
CA PHE A 688 13.45 -12.68 -33.61
C PHE A 688 14.33 -13.69 -32.85
N GLU A 689 15.46 -14.15 -33.40
CA GLU A 689 16.42 -14.96 -32.61
C GLU A 689 17.03 -14.16 -31.46
N GLY A 690 17.33 -12.88 -31.67
CA GLY A 690 17.73 -11.96 -30.59
C GLY A 690 16.69 -11.89 -29.46
N TYR A 691 15.41 -11.75 -29.82
CA TYR A 691 14.28 -11.74 -28.89
C TYR A 691 14.12 -13.09 -28.16
N LYS A 692 14.13 -14.22 -28.88
CA LYS A 692 14.06 -15.58 -28.31
C LYS A 692 15.17 -15.80 -27.27
N LYS A 693 16.38 -15.34 -27.56
CA LYS A 693 17.54 -15.43 -26.66
C LYS A 693 17.40 -14.55 -25.40
N THR A 694 16.93 -13.30 -25.50
CA THR A 694 16.75 -12.47 -24.29
C THR A 694 15.56 -12.91 -23.46
N GLN A 695 14.49 -13.42 -24.09
CA GLN A 695 13.35 -14.05 -23.41
C GLN A 695 13.78 -15.30 -22.62
N ALA A 696 14.55 -16.22 -23.23
CA ALA A 696 15.08 -17.40 -22.53
C ALA A 696 15.93 -17.01 -21.30
N ALA A 697 16.81 -16.01 -21.46
CA ALA A 697 17.61 -15.48 -20.34
C ALA A 697 16.77 -14.78 -19.26
N GLY A 698 15.65 -14.14 -19.64
CA GLY A 698 14.67 -13.61 -18.70
C GLY A 698 14.01 -14.70 -17.86
N TRP A 699 13.48 -15.75 -18.50
CA TRP A 699 12.89 -16.91 -17.81
C TRP A 699 13.90 -17.61 -16.89
N ALA A 700 15.17 -17.71 -17.32
CA ALA A 700 16.26 -18.22 -16.51
C ALA A 700 16.52 -17.38 -15.25
N ILE A 701 16.45 -16.05 -15.34
CA ILE A 701 16.58 -15.14 -14.19
C ILE A 701 15.37 -15.26 -13.24
N GLN A 702 14.15 -15.35 -13.76
CA GLN A 702 12.97 -15.59 -12.92
C GLN A 702 13.08 -16.94 -12.18
N PHE A 703 13.57 -17.99 -12.84
CA PHE A 703 13.82 -19.28 -12.20
C PHE A 703 14.91 -19.18 -11.12
N LYS A 704 16.07 -18.57 -11.41
CA LYS A 704 17.13 -18.31 -10.42
C LYS A 704 16.59 -17.62 -9.17
N TYR A 705 15.70 -16.64 -9.36
CA TYR A 705 15.05 -15.95 -8.25
C TYR A 705 14.19 -16.90 -7.42
N GLN A 706 13.27 -17.63 -8.05
CA GLN A 706 12.37 -18.52 -7.32
C GLN A 706 13.07 -19.72 -6.67
N ALA A 707 14.13 -20.24 -7.30
CA ALA A 707 15.02 -21.24 -6.68
C ALA A 707 15.74 -20.69 -5.44
N SER A 708 16.10 -19.40 -5.43
CA SER A 708 16.70 -18.72 -4.27
C SER A 708 15.72 -18.37 -3.13
N LEU A 709 14.41 -18.58 -3.33
CA LEU A 709 13.37 -18.40 -2.30
C LEU A 709 12.90 -19.71 -1.64
N LEU A 710 13.33 -20.87 -2.15
CA LEU A 710 13.08 -22.18 -1.50
C LEU A 710 13.76 -22.26 -0.13
N SER A 711 13.29 -23.13 0.76
CA SER A 711 13.92 -23.26 2.08
C SER A 711 15.36 -23.75 2.00
N MET A 712 16.18 -23.44 3.03
CA MET A 712 17.59 -23.85 3.07
C MET A 712 17.81 -25.34 2.76
N ALA A 713 16.99 -26.21 3.35
CA ALA A 713 17.08 -27.64 3.14
C ALA A 713 16.80 -28.04 1.68
N GLU A 714 15.83 -27.40 1.02
CA GLU A 714 15.49 -27.66 -0.38
C GLU A 714 16.58 -27.12 -1.33
N GLN A 715 17.18 -25.97 -1.03
CA GLN A 715 18.29 -25.43 -1.82
C GLN A 715 19.54 -26.33 -1.76
N GLU A 716 19.92 -26.77 -0.55
CA GLU A 716 21.07 -27.67 -0.36
C GLU A 716 20.79 -29.08 -0.92
N ARG A 717 19.53 -29.51 -0.87
CA ARG A 717 19.06 -30.72 -1.57
C ARG A 717 19.24 -30.60 -3.08
N ILE A 718 18.77 -29.51 -3.70
CA ILE A 718 18.84 -29.29 -5.16
C ILE A 718 20.28 -29.08 -5.64
N SER A 719 21.14 -28.42 -4.86
CA SER A 719 22.54 -28.21 -5.25
C SER A 719 23.38 -29.48 -5.27
N GLN A 720 23.00 -30.48 -4.45
CA GLN A 720 23.70 -31.77 -4.36
C GLN A 720 23.01 -32.92 -5.12
N SER A 721 21.92 -32.64 -5.84
CA SER A 721 21.11 -33.66 -6.54
C SER A 721 21.13 -33.49 -8.05
N THR A 722 20.92 -34.60 -8.77
CA THR A 722 20.61 -34.56 -10.21
C THR A 722 19.19 -34.02 -10.37
N VAL A 723 19.01 -33.09 -11.30
CA VAL A 723 17.71 -32.47 -11.56
C VAL A 723 17.31 -32.79 -12.99
N THR A 724 16.22 -33.53 -13.14
CA THR A 724 15.60 -33.85 -14.42
C THR A 724 14.31 -33.04 -14.57
N PHE A 725 14.31 -32.13 -15.52
CA PHE A 725 13.13 -31.36 -15.91
C PHE A 725 12.22 -32.25 -16.77
N MET A 726 10.94 -32.32 -16.41
CA MET A 726 9.93 -33.17 -17.06
C MET A 726 8.77 -32.32 -17.58
N ARG A 727 8.43 -32.52 -18.86
CA ARG A 727 7.17 -32.05 -19.47
C ARG A 727 6.03 -32.82 -18.81
N VAL A 728 4.97 -32.12 -18.41
CA VAL A 728 3.72 -32.74 -17.92
C VAL A 728 2.68 -32.64 -19.00
N SER A 729 2.18 -33.77 -19.45
CA SER A 729 1.15 -33.87 -20.48
C SER A 729 -0.07 -34.65 -19.97
N ARG A 730 -1.19 -34.52 -20.66
CA ARG A 730 -2.38 -35.37 -20.44
C ARG A 730 -2.29 -36.63 -21.30
N PRO A 731 -2.92 -37.73 -20.89
CA PRO A 731 -2.93 -38.96 -21.68
C PRO A 731 -3.83 -38.79 -22.89
N PHE A 732 -3.43 -39.38 -24.02
CA PHE A 732 -4.29 -39.45 -25.20
C PHE A 732 -5.32 -40.58 -25.05
N LEU A 733 -6.60 -40.26 -25.24
CA LEU A 733 -7.74 -41.16 -25.02
C LEU A 733 -8.54 -41.44 -26.30
N GLY A 734 -8.03 -41.02 -27.46
CA GLY A 734 -8.74 -41.19 -28.73
C GLY A 734 -8.84 -42.66 -29.16
N THR A 735 -10.02 -43.02 -29.68
CA THR A 735 -10.33 -44.37 -30.17
C THR A 735 -10.69 -44.35 -31.65
N GLU A 736 -10.59 -45.53 -32.28
CA GLU A 736 -11.09 -45.83 -33.62
C GLU A 736 -11.96 -47.09 -33.59
N GLU A 737 -12.87 -47.19 -34.54
CA GLU A 737 -13.66 -48.41 -34.81
C GLU A 737 -12.85 -49.27 -35.81
N THR A 738 -12.76 -50.59 -35.75
CA THR A 738 -13.58 -51.59 -35.01
C THR A 738 -14.44 -52.42 -35.99
N ASN A 739 -14.07 -52.37 -37.27
CA ASN A 739 -14.64 -53.12 -38.40
C ASN A 739 -16.12 -52.80 -38.68
N ASN A 740 -16.34 -51.85 -39.58
CA ASN A 740 -17.58 -51.10 -39.85
C ASN A 740 -18.77 -51.93 -40.41
N LEU A 741 -18.74 -53.26 -40.26
CA LEU A 741 -19.72 -54.21 -40.78
C LEU A 741 -20.48 -54.97 -39.66
N GLN A 742 -20.27 -54.62 -38.40
CA GLN A 742 -21.02 -55.17 -37.26
C GLN A 742 -22.06 -54.19 -36.72
N LEU A 743 -23.17 -54.73 -36.18
CA LEU A 743 -24.24 -53.97 -35.52
C LEU A 743 -23.78 -53.19 -34.27
N TYR A 744 -22.67 -53.61 -33.67
CA TYR A 744 -22.01 -52.95 -32.56
C TYR A 744 -20.49 -52.95 -32.84
N PRO A 745 -19.95 -51.97 -33.57
CA PRO A 745 -18.51 -51.89 -33.81
C PRO A 745 -17.76 -51.73 -32.49
N GLY A 746 -16.66 -52.46 -32.33
CA GLY A 746 -15.77 -52.27 -31.19
C GLY A 746 -15.03 -50.94 -31.26
N ARG A 747 -14.35 -50.56 -30.18
CA ARG A 747 -13.44 -49.42 -30.17
C ARG A 747 -12.08 -49.82 -29.62
N GLN A 748 -11.03 -49.51 -30.38
CA GLN A 748 -9.64 -49.72 -29.97
C GLN A 748 -8.94 -48.36 -29.81
N PRO A 749 -7.90 -48.23 -28.96
CA PRO A 749 -7.09 -47.03 -28.89
C PRO A 749 -6.40 -46.79 -30.23
N ARG A 750 -6.57 -45.59 -30.82
CA ARG A 750 -5.84 -45.24 -32.05
C ARG A 750 -4.48 -44.62 -31.74
N LYS A 751 -3.63 -44.51 -32.76
CA LYS A 751 -2.42 -43.69 -32.62
C LYS A 751 -2.80 -42.20 -32.70
N PRO A 752 -2.31 -41.34 -31.80
CA PRO A 752 -2.46 -39.90 -31.94
C PRO A 752 -1.57 -39.36 -33.06
N THR A 753 -2.00 -38.27 -33.66
CA THR A 753 -1.17 -37.45 -34.53
C THR A 753 -0.16 -36.63 -33.71
N PRO A 754 0.93 -36.12 -34.33
CA PRO A 754 1.85 -35.20 -33.66
C PRO A 754 1.17 -33.91 -33.17
N HIS A 755 0.11 -33.47 -33.84
CA HIS A 755 -0.69 -32.31 -33.42
C HIS A 755 -1.48 -32.63 -32.15
N GLU A 756 -2.22 -33.75 -32.09
CA GLU A 756 -2.98 -34.15 -30.89
C GLU A 756 -2.10 -34.41 -29.66
N LEU A 757 -0.91 -35.01 -29.86
CA LEU A 757 0.09 -35.11 -28.77
C LEU A 757 0.52 -33.73 -28.26
N LYS A 758 0.59 -32.74 -29.16
CA LYS A 758 0.95 -31.36 -28.85
C LYS A 758 -0.18 -30.61 -28.15
N GLU A 759 -1.46 -30.93 -28.42
CA GLU A 759 -2.64 -30.42 -27.69
C GLU A 759 -2.70 -30.88 -26.23
N LEU A 760 -2.05 -31.99 -25.91
CA LEU A 760 -2.00 -32.56 -24.57
C LEU A 760 -0.80 -32.10 -23.74
N GLU A 761 0.11 -31.27 -24.28
CA GLU A 761 1.30 -30.79 -23.55
C GLU A 761 1.01 -29.59 -22.63
N GLY A 762 1.49 -29.68 -21.39
CA GLY A 762 1.56 -28.53 -20.49
C GLY A 762 2.64 -27.53 -20.91
N GLY A 763 2.23 -26.27 -21.13
CA GLY A 763 3.11 -25.15 -21.45
C GLY A 763 3.39 -24.20 -20.27
N GLN A 764 2.45 -24.05 -19.33
CA GLN A 764 2.45 -22.98 -18.31
C GLN A 764 3.24 -23.31 -17.03
N GLY A 765 3.77 -24.53 -16.91
CA GLY A 765 4.55 -24.99 -15.77
C GLY A 765 5.53 -26.10 -16.14
N LEU A 766 6.47 -26.40 -15.25
CA LEU A 766 7.54 -27.37 -15.46
C LEU A 766 7.76 -28.21 -14.20
N LEU A 767 7.83 -29.54 -14.33
CA LEU A 767 8.14 -30.43 -13.21
C LEU A 767 9.65 -30.67 -13.11
N MET A 768 10.17 -30.73 -11.90
CA MET A 768 11.55 -31.07 -11.56
C MET A 768 11.55 -32.36 -10.73
N LYS A 769 12.22 -33.40 -11.21
CA LYS A 769 12.60 -34.60 -10.45
C LYS A 769 13.99 -34.37 -9.87
N VAL A 770 14.16 -34.54 -8.56
CA VAL A 770 15.38 -34.19 -7.81
C VAL A 770 15.92 -35.43 -7.09
N GLU A 771 17.01 -35.98 -7.62
CA GLU A 771 17.55 -37.30 -7.25
C GLU A 771 18.87 -37.19 -6.49
N GLY A 772 18.88 -37.66 -5.24
CA GLY A 772 20.04 -37.60 -4.35
C GLY A 772 20.97 -38.80 -4.44
N GLY A 773 22.23 -38.62 -4.02
CA GLY A 773 23.23 -39.69 -3.94
C GLY A 773 22.90 -40.86 -3.00
N GLN A 774 21.83 -40.76 -2.19
CA GLN A 774 21.29 -41.84 -1.36
C GLN A 774 20.00 -42.48 -1.95
N GLY A 775 19.67 -42.20 -3.21
CA GLY A 775 18.49 -42.77 -3.88
C GLY A 775 17.15 -42.09 -3.54
N ALA A 776 17.14 -41.08 -2.66
CA ALA A 776 15.96 -40.28 -2.38
C ALA A 776 15.56 -39.43 -3.61
N VAL A 777 14.31 -39.57 -4.05
CA VAL A 777 13.70 -38.82 -5.16
C VAL A 777 12.61 -37.90 -4.62
N GLU A 778 12.67 -36.62 -4.98
CA GLU A 778 11.65 -35.63 -4.64
C GLU A 778 11.21 -34.86 -5.88
N TYR A 779 9.99 -34.34 -5.87
CA TYR A 779 9.39 -33.66 -7.01
C TYR A 779 9.02 -32.22 -6.65
N PHE A 780 9.28 -31.29 -7.57
CA PHE A 780 8.97 -29.87 -7.40
C PHE A 780 8.39 -29.29 -8.70
N SER A 781 7.30 -28.54 -8.59
CA SER A 781 6.60 -27.93 -9.72
C SER A 781 6.89 -26.43 -9.79
N TYR A 782 7.55 -25.99 -10.86
CA TYR A 782 7.78 -24.56 -11.13
C TYR A 782 6.60 -23.96 -11.89
N PHE A 783 6.01 -22.91 -11.33
CA PHE A 783 4.92 -22.15 -11.93
C PHE A 783 5.35 -20.68 -12.07
N PRO A 784 5.96 -20.26 -13.21
CA PRO A 784 6.37 -18.87 -13.43
C PRO A 784 5.19 -17.90 -13.32
N ALA A 785 3.98 -18.34 -13.72
CA ALA A 785 2.73 -17.59 -13.64
C ALA A 785 2.38 -17.14 -12.21
N LEU A 786 2.80 -17.91 -11.21
CA LEU A 786 2.49 -17.68 -9.80
C LEU A 786 3.74 -17.26 -8.99
N GLY A 787 4.86 -17.02 -9.67
CA GLY A 787 6.13 -16.68 -9.05
C GLY A 787 6.52 -17.63 -7.91
N LYS A 788 6.48 -18.96 -8.12
CA LYS A 788 6.94 -19.93 -7.12
C LYS A 788 7.29 -21.32 -7.68
N ILE A 789 8.12 -22.03 -6.91
CA ILE A 789 8.35 -23.47 -7.01
C ILE A 789 7.60 -24.13 -5.84
N VAL A 790 6.89 -25.22 -6.09
CA VAL A 790 6.08 -25.94 -5.09
C VAL A 790 6.58 -27.37 -4.95
N LYS A 791 6.92 -27.80 -3.73
CA LYS A 791 7.27 -29.20 -3.47
C LYS A 791 6.02 -30.09 -3.54
N GLU A 792 6.08 -31.12 -4.36
CA GLU A 792 4.97 -32.05 -4.58
C GLU A 792 4.85 -33.11 -3.48
N LYS A 793 3.65 -33.66 -3.34
CA LYS A 793 3.34 -34.72 -2.37
C LYS A 793 3.40 -36.08 -3.03
N GLY A 794 4.43 -36.86 -2.70
CA GLY A 794 4.65 -38.19 -3.28
C GLY A 794 5.15 -38.14 -4.73
N VAL A 795 4.89 -39.21 -5.48
CA VAL A 795 5.31 -39.35 -6.89
C VAL A 795 4.16 -38.89 -7.81
N PRO A 796 4.33 -37.86 -8.66
CA PRO A 796 3.28 -37.41 -9.58
C PRO A 796 2.83 -38.48 -10.59
N ALA A 797 3.76 -39.32 -11.05
CA ALA A 797 3.49 -40.41 -12.00
C ALA A 797 2.59 -41.53 -11.43
N GLU A 798 2.49 -41.65 -10.10
CA GLU A 798 1.66 -42.65 -9.43
C GLU A 798 0.25 -42.13 -9.10
N GLN A 799 -0.07 -40.88 -9.46
CA GLN A 799 -1.31 -40.21 -9.09
C GLN A 799 -2.30 -40.14 -10.27
N PRO A 800 -3.41 -40.93 -10.27
CA PRO A 800 -4.43 -40.86 -11.32
C PRO A 800 -5.23 -39.53 -11.30
N ASN A 801 -5.04 -38.69 -10.28
CA ASN A 801 -5.67 -37.37 -10.14
C ASN A 801 -4.66 -36.29 -9.70
N PHE A 802 -3.45 -36.29 -10.28
CA PHE A 802 -2.48 -35.19 -10.13
C PHE A 802 -3.08 -33.84 -10.57
N ASP A 803 -2.81 -32.76 -9.84
CA ASP A 803 -3.44 -31.44 -10.06
C ASP A 803 -2.77 -30.66 -11.20
N ASP A 804 -2.93 -31.16 -12.42
CA ASP A 804 -2.28 -30.63 -13.61
C ASP A 804 -2.74 -29.22 -14.05
N ARG A 805 -3.76 -28.65 -13.40
CA ARG A 805 -4.45 -27.40 -13.81
C ARG A 805 -3.52 -26.22 -14.07
N ARG A 806 -2.39 -26.12 -13.36
CA ARG A 806 -1.43 -25.02 -13.48
C ARG A 806 -0.38 -25.20 -14.60
N TYR A 807 -0.38 -26.35 -15.27
CA TYR A 807 0.46 -26.61 -16.44
C TYR A 807 -0.22 -26.19 -17.76
N PHE A 808 -1.53 -25.96 -17.75
CA PHE A 808 -2.35 -25.66 -18.93
C PHE A 808 -2.95 -24.26 -18.87
N SER A 809 -3.23 -23.68 -20.04
CA SER A 809 -3.87 -22.36 -20.14
C SER A 809 -5.36 -22.45 -19.79
N PRO A 810 -5.98 -21.38 -19.24
CA PRO A 810 -7.43 -21.35 -19.00
C PRO A 810 -8.21 -21.63 -20.31
N GLY A 811 -9.16 -22.55 -20.27
CA GLY A 811 -9.97 -22.93 -21.44
C GLY A 811 -9.49 -24.17 -22.21
N TYR A 812 -8.38 -24.81 -21.79
CA TYR A 812 -8.03 -26.16 -22.27
C TYR A 812 -9.10 -27.21 -21.90
N GLU A 813 -9.10 -28.36 -22.58
CA GLU A 813 -10.04 -29.46 -22.32
C GLU A 813 -10.11 -29.85 -20.83
N ALA A 814 -11.27 -30.36 -20.40
CA ALA A 814 -11.45 -30.85 -19.04
C ALA A 814 -10.59 -32.10 -18.78
N ARG A 815 -9.78 -32.09 -17.71
CA ARG A 815 -9.03 -33.27 -17.27
C ARG A 815 -9.98 -34.42 -16.97
N VAL A 816 -9.82 -35.55 -17.65
CA VAL A 816 -10.63 -36.76 -17.39
C VAL A 816 -10.27 -37.32 -15.99
N PRO A 817 -11.26 -37.57 -15.10
CA PRO A 817 -10.98 -38.15 -13.80
C PRO A 817 -10.41 -39.57 -13.89
N GLY A 818 -9.47 -39.90 -13.01
CA GLY A 818 -8.89 -41.24 -12.91
C GLY A 818 -7.79 -41.57 -13.93
N THR A 819 -7.45 -40.66 -14.85
CA THR A 819 -6.40 -40.90 -15.85
C THR A 819 -5.04 -40.35 -15.40
N TYR A 820 -3.98 -41.14 -15.55
CA TYR A 820 -2.61 -40.74 -15.22
C TYR A 820 -2.06 -39.71 -16.22
N ASN A 821 -1.39 -38.67 -15.72
CA ASN A 821 -0.64 -37.74 -16.56
C ASN A 821 0.60 -38.41 -17.16
N VAL A 822 1.01 -37.97 -18.35
CA VAL A 822 2.20 -38.46 -19.05
C VAL A 822 3.36 -37.53 -18.72
N PHE A 823 4.45 -38.10 -18.19
CA PHE A 823 5.64 -37.35 -17.79
C PHE A 823 6.82 -37.75 -18.70
N THR A 824 7.38 -36.80 -19.43
CA THR A 824 8.49 -37.05 -20.37
C THR A 824 9.66 -36.13 -20.04
N GLU A 825 10.88 -36.66 -20.06
CA GLU A 825 12.08 -35.86 -19.87
C GLU A 825 12.22 -34.76 -20.92
N PHE A 826 12.65 -33.57 -20.47
CA PHE A 826 13.04 -32.45 -21.31
C PHE A 826 14.56 -32.21 -21.26
N ALA A 827 15.13 -32.18 -20.06
CA ALA A 827 16.57 -32.01 -19.85
C ALA A 827 16.99 -32.52 -18.47
N THR A 828 18.14 -33.21 -18.39
CA THR A 828 18.76 -33.61 -17.12
C THR A 828 20.06 -32.84 -16.89
N ASN A 829 20.19 -32.21 -15.71
CA ASN A 829 21.39 -31.47 -15.33
C ASN A 829 22.10 -32.13 -14.12
N ASN A 830 23.30 -32.67 -14.39
CA ASN A 830 24.17 -33.38 -13.45
C ASN A 830 25.23 -32.51 -12.75
N GLU A 831 25.26 -31.18 -12.98
CA GLU A 831 26.17 -30.28 -12.26
C GLU A 831 25.88 -30.24 -10.75
N ARG A 832 26.85 -29.74 -9.98
CA ARG A 832 26.83 -29.61 -8.51
C ARG A 832 27.55 -28.33 -8.12
N ASP A 833 27.09 -27.65 -7.06
CA ASP A 833 27.86 -26.53 -6.49
C ASP A 833 29.09 -27.07 -5.75
N SER A 834 30.27 -26.49 -6.04
CA SER A 834 31.54 -26.85 -5.38
C SER A 834 31.59 -26.36 -3.92
N PRO A 835 32.18 -27.13 -2.97
CA PRO A 835 32.37 -26.68 -1.59
C PRO A 835 33.31 -25.47 -1.48
N ASP A 836 34.24 -25.30 -2.43
CA ASP A 836 35.31 -24.30 -2.39
C ASP A 836 34.91 -22.92 -2.95
N VAL A 837 33.63 -22.72 -3.27
CA VAL A 837 33.13 -21.44 -3.79
C VAL A 837 33.34 -20.31 -2.76
N ILE A 838 33.72 -19.11 -3.22
CA ILE A 838 33.99 -17.92 -2.39
C ILE A 838 33.21 -16.70 -2.96
N GLY A 839 32.90 -15.73 -2.10
CA GLY A 839 32.32 -14.45 -2.50
C GLY A 839 30.87 -14.56 -2.99
N GLU A 840 30.48 -13.72 -3.97
CA GLU A 840 29.10 -13.60 -4.44
C GLU A 840 28.49 -14.94 -4.89
N ALA A 841 29.29 -15.86 -5.43
CA ALA A 841 28.81 -17.17 -5.91
C ALA A 841 28.33 -18.12 -4.79
N ARG A 842 28.57 -17.80 -3.50
CA ARG A 842 27.92 -18.48 -2.36
C ARG A 842 26.44 -18.15 -2.21
N THR A 843 25.99 -17.06 -2.83
CA THR A 843 24.60 -16.63 -2.83
C THR A 843 23.77 -17.60 -3.67
N PRO A 844 22.66 -18.17 -3.17
CA PRO A 844 21.85 -19.11 -3.94
C PRO A 844 21.38 -18.56 -5.31
N TYR A 845 21.07 -17.27 -5.37
CA TYR A 845 20.70 -16.59 -6.62
C TYR A 845 21.85 -16.48 -7.65
N PHE A 846 23.10 -16.43 -7.19
CA PHE A 846 24.30 -16.30 -8.01
C PHE A 846 25.11 -17.59 -8.13
N SER A 847 24.60 -18.73 -7.63
CA SER A 847 25.31 -20.01 -7.77
C SER A 847 25.33 -20.47 -9.22
N GLN A 848 26.42 -21.13 -9.62
CA GLN A 848 26.54 -21.68 -10.97
C GLN A 848 25.43 -22.70 -11.22
N ARG A 849 25.11 -23.55 -10.22
CA ARG A 849 24.02 -24.52 -10.29
C ARG A 849 22.69 -23.89 -10.70
N ASN A 850 22.26 -22.82 -10.03
CA ASN A 850 20.99 -22.17 -10.34
C ASN A 850 21.03 -21.41 -11.68
N GLY A 851 22.19 -20.96 -12.13
CA GLY A 851 22.41 -20.49 -13.50
C GLY A 851 22.14 -21.59 -14.55
N SER A 852 22.80 -22.74 -14.42
CA SER A 852 22.67 -23.86 -15.37
C SER A 852 21.30 -24.56 -15.33
N LEU A 853 20.64 -24.56 -14.16
CA LEU A 853 19.23 -24.97 -14.05
C LEU A 853 18.31 -23.94 -14.72
N GLY A 854 18.53 -22.64 -14.48
CA GLY A 854 17.78 -21.56 -15.12
C GLY A 854 17.87 -21.58 -16.65
N ALA A 855 19.04 -21.91 -17.22
CA ALA A 855 19.21 -22.04 -18.67
C ALA A 855 18.23 -23.06 -19.28
N ALA A 856 18.21 -24.28 -18.76
CA ALA A 856 17.28 -25.34 -19.22
C ALA A 856 15.80 -24.95 -19.05
N VAL A 857 15.48 -24.13 -18.05
CA VAL A 857 14.13 -23.58 -17.83
C VAL A 857 13.78 -22.51 -18.86
N GLY A 858 14.75 -21.65 -19.23
CA GLY A 858 14.61 -20.69 -20.32
C GLY A 858 14.42 -21.34 -21.69
N ASP A 859 15.16 -22.41 -21.96
CA ASP A 859 14.98 -23.23 -23.16
C ASP A 859 13.58 -23.90 -23.18
N PHE A 860 13.09 -24.41 -22.04
CA PHE A 860 11.73 -24.98 -21.96
C PHE A 860 10.64 -23.95 -22.28
N PHE A 861 10.69 -22.75 -21.70
CA PHE A 861 9.65 -21.74 -21.93
C PHE A 861 9.78 -21.01 -23.28
N THR A 862 10.88 -21.19 -24.01
CA THR A 862 11.06 -20.69 -25.39
C THR A 862 11.02 -21.78 -26.47
N LYS A 863 10.86 -23.07 -26.11
CA LYS A 863 10.86 -24.24 -27.02
C LYS A 863 9.90 -24.12 -28.21
N ASP A 864 8.77 -23.43 -28.04
CA ASP A 864 7.69 -23.29 -29.02
C ASP A 864 7.69 -21.92 -29.73
N TYR A 865 8.71 -21.07 -29.51
CA TYR A 865 8.80 -19.74 -30.13
C TYR A 865 8.97 -19.79 -31.65
N ASP A 866 9.29 -20.93 -32.25
CA ASP A 866 9.40 -21.06 -33.70
C ASP A 866 8.01 -21.07 -34.39
N TYR A 867 6.97 -21.52 -33.68
CA TYR A 867 5.58 -21.31 -34.10
C TYR A 867 5.18 -19.83 -34.02
N LEU A 868 5.65 -19.12 -32.98
CA LEU A 868 5.45 -17.68 -32.83
C LEU A 868 6.14 -16.91 -33.97
N LYS A 869 7.40 -17.26 -34.27
CA LYS A 869 8.17 -16.72 -35.41
C LYS A 869 7.42 -16.86 -36.72
N THR A 870 6.86 -18.04 -36.97
CA THR A 870 6.07 -18.32 -38.18
C THR A 870 4.82 -17.44 -38.27
N LYS A 871 4.10 -17.22 -37.16
CA LYS A 871 2.92 -16.32 -37.16
C LYS A 871 3.31 -14.84 -37.30
N LEU A 872 4.37 -14.39 -36.62
CA LEU A 872 4.79 -12.98 -36.61
C LEU A 872 5.60 -12.55 -37.84
N PHE A 873 6.01 -13.52 -38.67
CA PHE A 873 6.34 -13.27 -40.07
C PHE A 873 5.13 -12.70 -40.84
N GLY A 874 3.92 -13.13 -40.50
CA GLY A 874 2.66 -12.68 -41.13
C GLY A 874 2.54 -13.02 -42.62
N GLU A 875 1.44 -12.63 -43.23
CA GLU A 875 1.23 -12.70 -44.69
C GLU A 875 0.66 -11.38 -45.20
N THR A 876 1.22 -10.83 -46.28
CA THR A 876 0.68 -9.62 -46.92
C THR A 876 -0.65 -9.92 -47.64
N ARG A 877 -1.40 -8.88 -48.01
CA ARG A 877 -2.59 -9.02 -48.87
C ARG A 877 -2.26 -9.62 -50.26
N ILE A 878 -0.99 -9.58 -50.67
CA ILE A 878 -0.50 -10.10 -51.95
C ILE A 878 -0.12 -11.58 -51.83
N GLU A 879 0.62 -11.94 -50.77
CA GLU A 879 0.99 -13.32 -50.46
C GLU A 879 -0.26 -14.19 -50.21
N LYS A 880 -1.21 -13.66 -49.44
CA LYS A 880 -2.47 -14.37 -49.12
C LYS A 880 -3.37 -14.63 -50.33
N ASN A 881 -3.27 -13.82 -51.38
CA ASN A 881 -4.00 -14.02 -52.63
C ASN A 881 -3.27 -14.95 -53.63
N THR A 882 -2.01 -15.29 -53.38
CA THR A 882 -1.19 -16.14 -54.27
C THR A 882 -0.86 -17.52 -53.70
N ARG A 883 -1.23 -17.79 -52.43
CA ARG A 883 -0.91 -19.02 -51.70
C ARG A 883 -2.17 -19.81 -51.33
N ALA A 884 -2.14 -21.14 -51.49
CA ALA A 884 -3.13 -22.01 -50.84
C ALA A 884 -2.80 -22.08 -49.33
N ASN A 885 -3.76 -21.70 -48.48
CA ASN A 885 -3.54 -21.39 -47.06
C ASN A 885 -2.70 -22.44 -46.28
N GLN A 886 -1.62 -21.99 -45.65
CA GLN A 886 -0.97 -22.68 -44.52
C GLN A 886 -1.15 -21.84 -43.26
N ALA A 887 -2.37 -21.84 -42.71
CA ALA A 887 -2.67 -21.12 -41.48
C ALA A 887 -2.03 -21.81 -40.26
N VAL A 888 -1.19 -21.09 -39.52
CA VAL A 888 -0.73 -21.52 -38.19
C VAL A 888 -1.94 -21.59 -37.27
N ASN A 889 -2.31 -22.80 -36.83
CA ASN A 889 -3.48 -23.02 -35.97
C ASN A 889 -3.33 -22.20 -34.67
N ASN A 890 -4.36 -21.44 -34.30
CA ASN A 890 -4.34 -20.62 -33.07
C ASN A 890 -4.08 -21.45 -31.81
N PHE A 891 -4.46 -22.73 -31.81
CA PHE A 891 -4.10 -23.68 -30.76
C PHE A 891 -2.59 -23.69 -30.44
N LEU A 892 -1.71 -23.80 -31.45
CA LEU A 892 -0.25 -23.98 -31.26
C LEU A 892 0.40 -22.81 -30.51
N LEU A 893 -0.26 -21.66 -30.51
CA LEU A 893 0.19 -20.43 -29.85
C LEU A 893 -0.23 -20.41 -28.38
N SER A 894 -1.38 -20.99 -28.04
CA SER A 894 -1.88 -21.07 -26.65
C SER A 894 -1.02 -21.93 -25.73
N LEU A 895 -0.11 -22.74 -26.32
CA LEU A 895 0.95 -23.48 -25.63
C LEU A 895 2.11 -22.58 -25.18
N ILE A 896 2.32 -21.45 -25.85
CA ILE A 896 3.36 -20.50 -25.48
C ILE A 896 2.95 -19.85 -24.16
N PRO A 897 3.84 -19.79 -23.15
CA PRO A 897 3.53 -19.14 -21.89
C PRO A 897 3.01 -17.73 -22.10
N PHE A 898 1.87 -17.40 -21.47
CA PHE A 898 1.29 -16.06 -21.48
C PHE A 898 0.94 -15.48 -22.88
N TYR A 899 0.74 -16.34 -23.90
CA TYR A 899 0.46 -15.89 -25.27
C TYR A 899 -0.72 -14.91 -25.37
N ASP A 900 -1.81 -15.14 -24.63
CA ASP A 900 -2.97 -14.26 -24.66
C ASP A 900 -2.66 -12.87 -24.07
N GLY A 901 -1.73 -12.77 -23.10
CA GLY A 901 -1.23 -11.49 -22.60
C GLY A 901 -0.33 -10.77 -23.62
N ILE A 902 0.50 -11.50 -24.36
CA ILE A 902 1.28 -10.96 -25.49
C ILE A 902 0.34 -10.46 -26.59
N LYS A 903 -0.71 -11.23 -26.90
CA LYS A 903 -1.74 -10.88 -27.87
C LYS A 903 -2.53 -9.64 -27.43
N ASP A 904 -3.00 -9.59 -26.18
CA ASP A 904 -3.67 -8.41 -25.61
C ASP A 904 -2.78 -7.16 -25.69
N ALA A 905 -1.46 -7.30 -25.47
CA ALA A 905 -0.52 -6.20 -25.59
C ALA A 905 -0.31 -5.71 -27.04
N ILE A 906 -0.38 -6.62 -28.03
CA ILE A 906 -0.34 -6.30 -29.47
C ILE A 906 -1.66 -5.67 -29.92
N ASP A 907 -2.80 -6.20 -29.48
CA ASP A 907 -4.16 -5.73 -29.80
C ASP A 907 -4.53 -4.42 -29.05
N GLY A 908 -3.63 -3.89 -28.21
CA GLY A 908 -3.82 -2.64 -27.44
C GLY A 908 -4.75 -2.77 -26.23
N ASN A 909 -5.11 -3.99 -25.83
CA ASN A 909 -5.99 -4.30 -24.70
C ASN A 909 -5.23 -4.23 -23.36
N VAL A 910 -5.02 -3.00 -22.87
CA VAL A 910 -4.33 -2.72 -21.59
C VAL A 910 -4.95 -3.46 -20.39
N ALA A 911 -6.26 -3.76 -20.42
CA ALA A 911 -6.94 -4.44 -19.33
C ALA A 911 -6.68 -5.96 -19.30
N GLY A 912 -6.58 -6.61 -20.47
CA GLY A 912 -6.20 -8.03 -20.57
C GLY A 912 -4.70 -8.26 -20.35
N ALA A 913 -3.87 -7.40 -20.95
CA ALA A 913 -2.41 -7.46 -20.84
C ALA A 913 -1.89 -7.32 -19.40
N ALA A 914 -2.64 -6.66 -18.50
CA ALA A 914 -2.27 -6.52 -17.10
C ALA A 914 -2.46 -7.80 -16.27
N PHE A 915 -3.45 -8.64 -16.59
CA PHE A 915 -3.80 -9.83 -15.80
C PHE A 915 -3.15 -11.12 -16.30
N ASN A 916 -2.74 -11.17 -17.56
CA ASN A 916 -2.31 -12.39 -18.25
C ASN A 916 -0.79 -12.62 -18.27
N ILE A 917 0.01 -11.88 -17.48
CA ILE A 917 1.47 -12.08 -17.39
C ILE A 917 1.90 -12.15 -15.92
N GLY A 918 2.62 -13.21 -15.53
CA GLY A 918 2.93 -13.58 -14.13
C GLY A 918 3.94 -12.70 -13.36
N PHE A 919 3.86 -11.38 -13.54
CA PHE A 919 4.78 -10.39 -12.95
C PHE A 919 4.17 -9.63 -11.78
N ASP A 920 2.86 -9.80 -11.55
CA ASP A 920 2.06 -8.86 -10.79
C ASP A 920 2.47 -8.81 -9.31
N PHE A 921 2.86 -7.60 -8.89
CA PHE A 921 3.34 -7.22 -7.56
C PHE A 921 4.54 -8.00 -6.96
N LEU A 922 4.40 -9.31 -6.70
CA LEU A 922 5.37 -10.13 -5.95
C LEU A 922 6.45 -10.77 -6.84
N GLY A 923 6.25 -10.81 -8.16
CA GLY A 923 7.27 -11.23 -9.12
C GLY A 923 8.41 -10.21 -9.21
N PHE A 924 8.10 -8.97 -9.58
CA PHE A 924 9.10 -7.95 -9.95
C PHE A 924 8.71 -6.49 -9.57
N PHE A 925 7.96 -6.29 -8.47
CA PHE A 925 7.46 -5.01 -7.94
C PHE A 925 6.41 -4.25 -8.80
N LEU A 926 5.47 -3.55 -8.14
CA LEU A 926 4.65 -2.52 -8.77
C LEU A 926 4.42 -1.32 -7.82
N PRO A 927 5.03 -0.16 -8.10
CA PRO A 927 4.47 1.12 -7.68
C PRO A 927 3.32 1.54 -8.63
N GLY A 928 2.35 2.31 -8.12
CA GLY A 928 1.53 3.19 -8.99
C GLY A 928 0.21 2.68 -9.58
N ALA A 929 -0.42 1.60 -9.10
CA ALA A 929 -1.79 1.24 -9.52
C ALA A 929 -2.85 2.34 -9.26
N SER A 930 -2.56 3.25 -8.32
CA SER A 930 -3.31 4.47 -8.02
C SER A 930 -3.19 5.55 -9.11
N ALA A 931 -2.05 5.63 -9.81
CA ALA A 931 -1.79 6.67 -10.80
C ALA A 931 -2.61 6.46 -12.10
N ALA A 932 -2.66 5.23 -12.60
CA ALA A 932 -3.42 4.89 -13.81
C ALA A 932 -4.93 5.17 -13.65
N ASN A 933 -5.50 4.82 -12.50
CA ASN A 933 -6.91 5.07 -12.19
C ASN A 933 -7.26 6.55 -12.04
N ARG A 934 -6.32 7.40 -11.57
CA ARG A 934 -6.50 8.86 -11.55
C ARG A 934 -6.37 9.47 -12.96
N ALA A 935 -5.45 8.98 -13.79
CA ALA A 935 -5.29 9.43 -15.17
C ALA A 935 -6.53 9.13 -16.04
N LEU A 936 -7.09 7.93 -15.94
CA LEU A 936 -8.26 7.50 -16.74
C LEU A 936 -9.57 8.22 -16.38
N LYS A 937 -9.71 8.77 -15.17
CA LYS A 937 -10.93 9.48 -14.73
C LYS A 937 -10.98 10.97 -15.13
N LEU A 938 -9.90 11.55 -15.67
CA LEU A 938 -9.83 12.96 -16.13
C LEU A 938 -10.26 13.12 -17.61
N GLY A 939 -11.52 12.80 -17.90
CA GLY A 939 -12.05 12.83 -19.27
C GLY A 939 -12.62 14.19 -19.74
N LYS A 940 -12.42 14.47 -21.04
CA LYS A 940 -13.25 15.33 -21.91
C LYS A 940 -13.07 16.87 -21.92
N SER A 941 -11.88 17.43 -21.69
CA SER A 941 -11.67 18.90 -21.91
C SER A 941 -10.29 19.37 -22.40
N ALA A 942 -9.72 18.76 -23.46
CA ALA A 942 -8.67 19.38 -24.29
C ALA A 942 -8.46 18.63 -25.63
N GLY A 943 -9.10 19.07 -26.72
CA GLY A 943 -9.07 18.40 -28.03
C GLY A 943 -7.76 18.51 -28.84
N LYS A 944 -6.59 18.50 -28.19
CA LYS A 944 -5.28 18.66 -28.85
C LYS A 944 -4.10 17.87 -28.25
N VAL A 945 -4.36 16.90 -27.35
CA VAL A 945 -3.33 16.03 -26.74
C VAL A 945 -3.52 14.58 -27.17
N LEU A 946 -3.24 14.29 -28.45
CA LEU A 946 -3.36 12.95 -29.04
C LEU A 946 -2.07 12.51 -29.74
N LYS A 947 -1.00 12.28 -28.96
CA LYS A 947 0.27 11.67 -29.44
C LYS A 947 1.13 11.06 -28.32
N ARG A 948 0.52 10.33 -27.38
CA ARG A 948 1.22 9.43 -26.44
C ARG A 948 0.52 8.07 -26.40
N SER A 949 0.76 7.29 -27.45
CA SER A 949 0.34 5.90 -27.58
C SER A 949 1.45 5.13 -28.29
N PHE A 950 1.82 3.99 -27.71
CA PHE A 950 2.49 2.82 -28.29
C PHE A 950 3.37 2.99 -29.55
N PHE A 951 4.66 2.67 -29.38
CA PHE A 951 5.68 2.39 -30.41
C PHE A 951 6.05 3.52 -31.39
N ALA A 952 7.09 4.27 -31.02
CA ALA A 952 8.07 4.84 -31.95
C ALA A 952 9.48 4.43 -31.46
N GLY A 953 10.35 4.00 -32.38
CA GLY A 953 11.65 3.43 -32.04
C GLY A 953 12.75 4.46 -31.79
N VAL A 954 13.85 3.99 -31.17
CA VAL A 954 15.15 4.66 -31.01
C VAL A 954 15.14 5.96 -30.16
N GLY A 955 15.71 5.89 -28.96
CA GLY A 955 16.42 7.05 -28.38
C GLY A 955 15.68 7.99 -27.43
N ALA A 956 14.85 7.50 -26.51
CA ALA A 956 14.40 8.29 -25.34
C ALA A 956 14.01 7.41 -24.13
N SER A 957 15.00 6.95 -23.36
CA SER A 957 14.75 6.21 -22.11
C SER A 957 14.42 7.16 -20.96
N VAL A 958 13.17 7.63 -20.89
CA VAL A 958 12.66 8.48 -19.81
C VAL A 958 11.53 7.73 -19.11
N GLY A 959 11.77 7.25 -17.88
CA GLY A 959 10.80 6.43 -17.13
C GLY A 959 11.37 5.30 -16.26
N VAL A 960 12.69 5.14 -16.16
CA VAL A 960 13.34 4.24 -15.17
C VAL A 960 14.60 4.88 -14.55
N THR A 961 15.27 5.79 -15.27
CA THR A 961 16.57 6.40 -14.94
C THR A 961 16.67 6.96 -13.53
N ASP A 962 15.61 7.58 -13.02
CA ASP A 962 15.71 8.46 -11.86
C ASP A 962 15.70 7.66 -10.54
N ILE A 963 15.22 6.40 -10.58
CA ILE A 963 15.37 5.41 -9.49
C ILE A 963 16.83 4.88 -9.45
N VAL A 964 17.61 5.04 -10.52
CA VAL A 964 18.99 4.55 -10.66
C VAL A 964 20.02 5.49 -10.01
N ASP A 965 19.60 6.57 -9.33
CA ASP A 965 20.48 7.50 -8.61
C ASP A 965 20.58 7.29 -7.08
N LEU A 966 19.67 6.50 -6.48
CA LEU A 966 19.86 5.86 -5.16
C LEU A 966 21.31 5.35 -4.90
N PRO A 967 22.03 4.78 -5.89
CA PRO A 967 23.40 4.28 -5.75
C PRO A 967 24.53 5.32 -5.86
N LYS A 968 24.32 6.52 -6.43
CA LYS A 968 25.30 7.63 -6.27
C LYS A 968 25.31 8.04 -4.80
N ASN A 969 24.12 8.09 -4.24
CA ASN A 969 23.75 8.64 -2.95
C ASN A 969 24.18 7.69 -1.80
N PHE A 970 23.78 6.41 -1.85
CA PHE A 970 24.20 5.41 -0.86
C PHE A 970 25.72 5.30 -0.67
N LYS A 971 26.52 5.62 -1.71
CA LYS A 971 27.99 5.59 -1.65
C LYS A 971 28.56 6.64 -0.68
N ARG A 972 27.79 7.67 -0.32
CA ARG A 972 28.12 8.66 0.73
C ARG A 972 27.70 8.20 2.12
N GLY A 973 26.50 7.64 2.27
CA GLY A 973 26.04 7.05 3.54
C GLY A 973 26.92 5.87 4.00
N ILE A 974 27.43 5.06 3.06
CA ILE A 974 28.49 4.06 3.31
C ILE A 974 29.75 4.71 3.89
N VAL A 975 30.19 5.83 3.28
CA VAL A 975 31.33 6.61 3.76
C VAL A 975 31.03 7.33 5.09
N ALA A 976 29.77 7.38 5.55
CA ALA A 976 29.41 7.78 6.92
C ALA A 976 29.48 6.59 7.91
N LEU A 977 29.13 5.37 7.51
CA LEU A 977 29.28 4.17 8.36
C LEU A 977 30.73 3.88 8.76
N GLY A 978 31.69 4.10 7.86
CA GLY A 978 33.12 4.00 8.15
C GLY A 978 33.71 5.20 8.91
N LYS A 979 32.91 6.20 9.28
CA LYS A 979 33.39 7.44 9.89
C LYS A 979 32.98 7.58 11.35
N ASP A 980 34.02 7.66 12.17
CA ASP A 980 34.00 8.12 13.56
C ASP A 980 33.07 9.35 13.80
N LEU A 981 32.52 9.44 15.02
CA LEU A 981 31.47 10.34 15.52
C LEU A 981 31.69 11.82 15.16
N LYS A 982 32.95 12.19 14.90
CA LYS A 982 33.42 13.48 14.36
C LYS A 982 32.75 13.91 13.04
N THR A 983 32.08 13.03 12.31
CA THR A 983 31.48 13.38 11.00
C THR A 983 30.04 13.88 11.07
N VAL A 984 29.20 13.28 11.92
CA VAL A 984 27.86 13.83 12.21
C VAL A 984 28.00 15.27 12.75
N ARG A 985 29.06 15.50 13.54
CA ARG A 985 29.48 16.82 14.06
C ARG A 985 29.89 17.85 12.98
N LYS A 986 30.07 17.47 11.71
CA LYS A 986 30.37 18.40 10.60
C LYS A 986 29.16 18.80 9.76
N HIS A 987 28.05 18.06 9.88
CA HIS A 987 26.82 18.28 9.11
C HIS A 987 25.59 18.31 10.03
N SER A 988 25.77 18.76 11.28
CA SER A 988 24.72 18.83 12.31
C SER A 988 23.48 19.55 11.82
N ASP A 989 23.69 20.70 11.18
CA ASP A 989 22.65 21.64 10.78
C ASP A 989 21.86 21.07 9.60
N GLU A 990 22.55 20.41 8.66
CA GLU A 990 21.90 19.66 7.59
C GLU A 990 21.07 18.49 8.11
N VAL A 991 21.60 17.68 9.03
CA VAL A 991 20.92 16.47 9.54
C VAL A 991 19.72 16.86 10.40
N LEU A 992 19.86 17.85 11.27
CA LEU A 992 18.76 18.31 12.12
C LEU A 992 17.70 19.08 11.32
N ALA A 993 18.06 19.84 10.28
CA ALA A 993 17.09 20.52 9.44
C ALA A 993 16.03 19.56 8.86
N ARG A 994 16.46 18.34 8.49
CA ARG A 994 15.63 17.26 7.90
C ARG A 994 14.54 16.72 8.84
N LEU A 995 14.60 16.98 10.16
CA LEU A 995 13.50 16.66 11.09
C LEU A 995 12.26 17.51 10.80
N LYS A 996 11.06 16.91 10.87
CA LYS A 996 9.78 17.56 10.53
C LYS A 996 9.51 18.80 11.41
N GLY A 997 8.94 19.84 10.80
CA GLY A 997 8.53 21.08 11.45
C GLY A 997 9.62 22.16 11.53
N ASN A 998 9.21 23.43 11.55
CA ASN A 998 10.11 24.58 11.59
C ASN A 998 10.49 24.98 13.03
N TYR A 999 11.16 24.05 13.72
CA TYR A 999 11.67 24.22 15.09
C TYR A 999 13.12 24.72 15.10
N ARG A 1000 13.51 25.43 16.16
CA ARG A 1000 14.90 25.87 16.38
C ARG A 1000 15.81 24.67 16.66
N PHE A 1001 17.12 24.85 16.49
CA PHE A 1001 18.12 23.88 16.96
C PHE A 1001 18.41 24.08 18.45
N TYR A 1002 18.88 23.04 19.13
CA TYR A 1002 19.36 23.16 20.51
C TYR A 1002 20.72 23.87 20.56
N GLU A 1003 20.70 25.13 20.96
CA GLU A 1003 21.86 25.95 21.33
C GLU A 1003 22.17 25.78 22.82
N VAL A 1004 23.44 25.53 23.16
CA VAL A 1004 23.84 25.17 24.54
C VAL A 1004 23.95 26.38 25.48
N THR A 1005 24.16 27.56 24.91
CA THR A 1005 24.05 28.87 25.57
C THR A 1005 22.64 29.44 25.52
N GLY A 1006 21.68 28.74 24.89
CA GLY A 1006 20.29 29.18 24.76
C GLY A 1006 19.54 29.12 26.09
N SER A 1007 18.61 30.06 26.30
CA SER A 1007 17.66 30.01 27.41
C SER A 1007 16.30 29.53 26.91
N TYR A 1008 15.73 28.53 27.59
CA TYR A 1008 14.52 27.81 27.20
C TYR A 1008 13.39 28.00 28.20
N LYS A 1009 12.16 27.99 27.69
CA LYS A 1009 10.91 28.14 28.44
C LYS A 1009 10.07 26.87 28.37
N GLU A 1010 9.20 26.70 29.36
CA GLU A 1010 8.22 25.61 29.38
C GLU A 1010 7.39 25.63 28.08
N GLY A 1011 7.43 24.52 27.33
CA GLY A 1011 6.77 24.41 26.02
C GLY A 1011 7.67 24.61 24.79
N ASP A 1012 8.93 25.02 24.95
CA ASP A 1012 9.84 25.16 23.80
C ASP A 1012 10.13 23.80 23.14
N ILE A 1013 10.01 23.74 21.80
CA ILE A 1013 10.32 22.56 20.99
C ILE A 1013 11.56 22.86 20.14
N VAL A 1014 12.56 21.97 20.19
CA VAL A 1014 13.81 22.11 19.44
C VAL A 1014 14.27 20.79 18.82
N LYS A 1015 15.14 20.91 17.82
CA LYS A 1015 15.84 19.80 17.14
C LYS A 1015 17.23 19.63 17.74
N GLY A 1016 17.61 18.39 18.06
CA GLY A 1016 18.95 18.09 18.60
C GLY A 1016 19.30 16.60 18.52
N PHE A 1017 20.42 16.22 19.13
CA PHE A 1017 20.85 14.82 19.21
C PHE A 1017 20.71 14.27 20.63
N TYR A 1018 20.40 12.97 20.72
CA TYR A 1018 20.38 12.20 21.97
C TYR A 1018 21.21 10.93 21.82
N GLN A 1019 21.83 10.48 22.91
CA GLN A 1019 22.73 9.32 22.95
C GLN A 1019 22.43 8.50 24.22
N VAL A 1020 22.56 7.17 24.16
CA VAL A 1020 22.37 6.29 25.32
C VAL A 1020 23.71 5.72 25.77
N GLU A 1021 23.96 5.71 27.08
CA GLU A 1021 25.19 5.20 27.70
C GLU A 1021 25.44 3.69 27.51
N SER A 1022 24.52 2.94 26.90
CA SER A 1022 24.63 1.51 26.63
C SER A 1022 25.25 1.19 25.27
N ASP A 1023 24.91 1.95 24.23
CA ASP A 1023 25.32 1.70 22.85
C ASP A 1023 26.27 2.76 22.27
N GLY A 1024 26.30 3.96 22.84
CA GLY A 1024 27.07 5.09 22.31
C GLY A 1024 26.55 5.64 20.97
N VAL A 1025 25.37 5.23 20.51
CA VAL A 1025 24.83 5.62 19.20
C VAL A 1025 24.00 6.90 19.32
N SER A 1026 24.48 7.96 18.70
CA SER A 1026 23.81 9.27 18.69
C SER A 1026 22.73 9.34 17.61
N ARG A 1027 21.53 9.78 17.99
CA ARG A 1027 20.31 9.77 17.18
C ARG A 1027 19.71 11.19 17.11
N PRO A 1028 19.28 11.69 15.95
CA PRO A 1028 18.57 12.95 15.85
C PRO A 1028 17.15 12.80 16.43
N VAL A 1029 16.69 13.82 17.17
CA VAL A 1029 15.38 13.80 17.84
C VAL A 1029 14.80 15.22 17.96
N VAL A 1030 13.49 15.34 17.84
CA VAL A 1030 12.74 16.55 18.22
C VAL A 1030 12.41 16.43 19.71
N ALA A 1031 12.73 17.45 20.51
CA ALA A 1031 12.54 17.43 21.96
C ALA A 1031 11.72 18.62 22.45
N LEU A 1032 10.91 18.38 23.48
CA LEU A 1032 10.12 19.37 24.21
C LEU A 1032 10.77 19.67 25.55
N PHE A 1033 10.90 20.95 25.91
CA PHE A 1033 11.27 21.38 27.26
C PHE A 1033 10.03 21.43 28.15
N LYS A 1034 9.99 20.58 29.18
CA LYS A 1034 8.85 20.44 30.11
C LYS A 1034 9.35 20.18 31.54
N LYS A 1035 8.82 20.87 32.53
CA LYS A 1035 9.21 20.83 33.97
C LYS A 1035 10.73 20.92 34.18
N GLY A 1036 11.41 21.76 33.40
CA GLY A 1036 12.87 21.96 33.46
C GLY A 1036 13.71 20.84 32.84
N ALA A 1037 13.11 19.96 32.03
CA ALA A 1037 13.77 18.79 31.44
C ALA A 1037 13.39 18.59 29.97
N TRP A 1038 14.28 17.95 29.20
CA TRP A 1038 14.03 17.57 27.81
C TRP A 1038 13.40 16.18 27.70
N TYR A 1039 12.35 16.06 26.88
CA TYR A 1039 11.68 14.81 26.53
C TYR A 1039 11.57 14.67 25.02
N ALA A 1040 11.54 13.45 24.48
CA ALA A 1040 11.27 13.25 23.06
C ALA A 1040 9.85 13.73 22.73
N TYR A 1041 9.65 14.33 21.56
CA TYR A 1041 8.39 14.94 21.14
C TYR A 1041 7.89 14.36 19.82
N SER A 1042 6.58 14.10 19.71
CA SER A 1042 5.97 13.63 18.48
C SER A 1042 5.27 14.72 17.69
N THR A 1043 5.73 14.89 16.46
CA THR A 1043 5.18 15.75 15.40
C THR A 1043 4.00 15.11 14.66
N VAL A 1044 3.50 13.97 15.14
CA VAL A 1044 2.30 13.28 14.65
C VAL A 1044 1.19 13.31 15.70
N THR A 1045 1.50 13.01 16.97
CA THR A 1045 0.51 13.05 18.08
C THR A 1045 0.53 14.35 18.88
N ASN A 1046 1.46 15.28 18.60
CA ASN A 1046 1.71 16.52 19.35
C ASN A 1046 1.95 16.32 20.85
N THR A 1047 2.48 15.16 21.25
CA THR A 1047 2.73 14.79 22.65
C THR A 1047 4.21 14.47 22.91
N PRO A 1048 4.73 14.77 24.11
CA PRO A 1048 6.01 14.25 24.57
C PRO A 1048 5.90 12.77 24.93
N PHE A 1049 7.02 12.04 24.88
CA PHE A 1049 7.08 10.60 25.20
C PHE A 1049 8.45 10.21 25.78
N GLY A 1050 8.51 9.04 26.40
CA GLY A 1050 9.76 8.47 26.94
C GLY A 1050 10.36 9.16 28.17
N PRO A 1051 11.50 8.65 28.68
CA PRO A 1051 12.21 9.20 29.84
C PRO A 1051 12.85 10.56 29.54
N GLN A 1052 13.24 11.29 30.59
CA GLN A 1052 14.09 12.48 30.48
C GLN A 1052 15.37 12.18 29.66
N LEU A 1053 15.60 12.98 28.61
CA LEU A 1053 16.75 12.90 27.72
C LEU A 1053 17.99 13.56 28.37
N ALA A 1054 18.54 12.92 29.41
CA ALA A 1054 19.60 13.48 30.26
C ALA A 1054 20.93 13.84 29.56
N GLN A 1055 21.14 13.41 28.31
CA GLN A 1055 22.30 13.76 27.47
C GLN A 1055 21.88 14.46 26.16
N PHE A 1056 20.68 15.05 26.10
CA PHE A 1056 20.23 15.80 24.93
C PHE A 1056 21.14 16.99 24.63
N GLY A 1057 21.54 17.13 23.37
CA GLY A 1057 22.30 18.28 22.89
C GLY A 1057 23.77 18.34 23.33
N VAL A 1058 24.29 17.33 24.04
CA VAL A 1058 25.71 17.28 24.48
C VAL A 1058 26.69 17.36 23.31
N LEU A 1059 26.32 16.90 22.12
CA LEU A 1059 27.13 17.05 20.91
C LEU A 1059 27.22 18.50 20.41
N ASN A 1060 26.12 19.26 20.51
CA ASN A 1060 26.06 20.68 20.15
C ASN A 1060 26.88 21.55 21.13
N ALA A 1061 27.20 21.03 22.33
CA ALA A 1061 28.08 21.69 23.30
C ALA A 1061 29.56 21.66 22.92
N LEU A 1062 29.93 20.79 21.97
CA LEU A 1062 31.32 20.51 21.62
C LEU A 1062 31.72 21.10 20.26
N THR A 1063 30.76 21.56 19.44
CA THR A 1063 31.03 22.40 18.27
C THR A 1063 31.50 23.80 18.72
N PRO A 1064 32.68 24.28 18.30
CA PRO A 1064 33.04 25.69 18.44
C PRO A 1064 32.01 26.57 17.73
N SER A 1065 31.73 27.74 18.31
CA SER A 1065 30.85 28.73 17.69
C SER A 1065 31.61 29.50 16.60
N ASP A 1066 31.81 28.88 15.44
CA ASP A 1066 32.40 29.53 14.26
C ASP A 1066 31.39 30.51 13.62
N LYS A 1067 31.19 31.66 14.29
CA LYS A 1067 30.61 32.89 13.76
C LYS A 1067 31.51 34.07 14.15
N PRO A 1068 31.78 35.02 13.23
CA PRO A 1068 32.59 36.20 13.50
C PRO A 1068 31.83 37.25 14.34
#